data_AF-A0A2E6H9P8-F1
#
_entry.id   AF-A0A2E6H9P8-F1
#
_cell.length_a   1.000
_cell.length_b   1.000
_cell.length_c   1.000
_cell.angle_alpha   90.00
_cell.angle_beta   90.00
_cell.angle_gamma   90.00
#
_symmetry.space_group_name_H-M   'P 1'
#
loop_
_entity.id
_entity.type
_entity.pdbx_description
1 polymer ?
#
loop_
_entity_poly.entity_id
_entity_poly.type
_entity_poly.pdbx_seq_one_letter_code
_entity_poly.pdbx_strand_id
1 'polypeptide(L)'
;MIKSNKVKDAVDEALKILGNEIVLGTPLGAGKANGFINEIYRRAKANAKIKLTILTALTLEKPKGSSELEKRFLGPFVKRLFGNYPDLDYELDRTTGKTPSNIEIIEFYFPPGKYLNNSKAQQNYLSTNYTHAARDVLSRGVNLVCQQVCSGEINGSQVYSLSCNPDITIDIAKEMRTKSDKVCVVGQINPDLPFMYGESIVGKEFFDILLDDEEQYFDVFAPPKMSVSDADYMIGVHASTLVKDDGEIQIGIGSLGDALVYSLCLRENQNKKYREVLGAFNISKDVFPIIEKDGSTSVFTKGLFAATEMFVDSFAELYKAKILKKKCYDNIILQRLLNEGQIKEKVSSDILKILNHEHAILKNLTEGDVQFLKEFGIFKPSIEIKDGVLILPNGKQIKAHIEDPEIHLALGDELRNGAVAHAGFFLGPRSFYQFLKDLPIKERKLIRMKKISQINQLYGHEEIDRLQRKNGRFINTCMIVSLNGAASSDALENLGQVSGVGGQYNFVAMAHELPDARSVLQLRSWRYNKKGKAISNIVFNYGNCTTPRHLRDVVVTEYGIADLRGKTDEEVAIELIKISDSRFQNELLTKAKKALKIRASYKLPDRFKSNFPASYSAVLKTLKQDGLFPAFPFGSDFTEEELKIGKVLKAIKSLNKKKILFTKFIWSAIWSGTCPPRFIPLLERMDLHKTKGLKQKLYQKLLIKGFVTYL
;
A
#
# COMPACT_ATOMS: atom_id res chain seq x y z
N MET A 1 -9.33 3.57 -32.39
CA MET A 1 -10.11 3.66 -31.14
C MET A 1 -11.58 3.81 -31.46
N ILE A 2 -12.39 2.85 -31.04
CA ILE A 2 -13.85 2.86 -31.09
C ILE A 2 -14.35 3.49 -29.79
N LYS A 3 -15.21 4.52 -29.89
CA LYS A 3 -15.93 5.05 -28.72
C LYS A 3 -17.25 4.32 -28.61
N SER A 4 -17.57 3.83 -27.41
CA SER A 4 -18.85 3.18 -27.12
C SER A 4 -19.46 3.81 -25.88
N ASN A 5 -20.77 4.07 -25.93
CA ASN A 5 -21.54 4.58 -24.80
C ASN A 5 -22.41 3.51 -24.14
N LYS A 6 -22.25 2.24 -24.54
CA LYS A 6 -22.98 1.09 -24.00
C LYS A 6 -22.05 -0.09 -23.81
N VAL A 7 -22.01 -0.62 -22.59
CA VAL A 7 -21.12 -1.74 -22.24
C VAL A 7 -21.30 -2.97 -23.13
N LYS A 8 -22.53 -3.25 -23.57
CA LYS A 8 -22.83 -4.39 -24.46
C LYS A 8 -22.14 -4.24 -25.80
N ASP A 9 -22.22 -3.06 -26.41
CA ASP A 9 -21.63 -2.77 -27.71
C ASP A 9 -20.11 -2.82 -27.62
N ALA A 10 -19.52 -2.29 -26.54
CA ALA A 10 -18.08 -2.41 -26.30
C ALA A 10 -17.62 -3.87 -26.21
N VAL A 11 -18.37 -4.74 -25.54
CA VAL A 11 -18.07 -6.18 -25.47
C VAL A 11 -18.27 -6.85 -26.84
N ASP A 12 -19.29 -6.46 -27.61
CA ASP A 12 -19.49 -6.98 -28.97
C ASP A 12 -18.32 -6.63 -29.90
N GLU A 13 -17.80 -5.40 -29.84
CA GLU A 13 -16.60 -5.01 -30.58
C GLU A 13 -15.35 -5.79 -30.13
N ALA A 14 -15.15 -5.98 -28.83
CA ALA A 14 -14.05 -6.79 -28.32
C ALA A 14 -14.13 -8.24 -28.80
N LEU A 15 -15.33 -8.83 -28.83
CA LEU A 15 -15.56 -10.19 -29.34
C LEU A 15 -15.35 -10.28 -30.86
N LYS A 16 -15.68 -9.23 -31.64
CA LYS A 16 -15.38 -9.19 -33.08
C LYS A 16 -13.87 -9.20 -33.34
N ILE A 17 -13.09 -8.51 -32.52
CA ILE A 17 -11.62 -8.46 -32.64
C ILE A 17 -10.99 -9.80 -32.25
N LEU A 18 -11.42 -10.38 -31.12
CA LEU A 18 -10.73 -11.50 -30.47
C LEU A 18 -11.30 -12.87 -30.84
N GLY A 19 -12.56 -12.94 -31.26
CA GLY A 19 -13.29 -14.18 -31.42
C GLY A 19 -13.69 -14.81 -30.08
N ASN A 20 -13.57 -16.13 -29.98
CA ASN A 20 -14.09 -16.92 -28.87
C ASN A 20 -13.06 -17.34 -27.81
N GLU A 21 -11.77 -17.08 -28.03
CA GLU A 21 -10.69 -17.48 -27.12
C GLU A 21 -10.14 -16.21 -26.43
N ILE A 22 -10.56 -15.98 -25.19
CA ILE A 22 -10.33 -14.71 -24.48
C ILE A 22 -9.47 -14.96 -23.26
N VAL A 23 -8.33 -14.29 -23.20
CA VAL A 23 -7.47 -14.22 -22.02
C VAL A 23 -7.44 -12.76 -21.57
N LEU A 24 -8.28 -12.47 -20.59
CA LEU A 24 -8.52 -11.15 -20.04
C LEU A 24 -7.54 -10.86 -18.90
N GLY A 25 -6.67 -9.87 -19.08
CA GLY A 25 -5.88 -9.23 -18.02
C GLY A 25 -6.64 -8.07 -17.39
N THR A 26 -6.64 -7.99 -16.06
CA THR A 26 -7.25 -6.89 -15.31
C THR A 26 -6.26 -6.33 -14.27
N PRO A 27 -6.27 -5.01 -14.01
CA PRO A 27 -5.40 -4.41 -13.01
C PRO A 27 -5.75 -4.88 -11.59
N LEU A 28 -4.79 -4.73 -10.68
CA LEU A 28 -4.96 -5.09 -9.28
C LEU A 28 -5.92 -4.13 -8.57
N GLY A 29 -6.75 -4.63 -7.64
CA GLY A 29 -7.57 -3.75 -6.80
C GLY A 29 -8.60 -2.89 -7.56
N ALA A 30 -8.52 -1.56 -7.38
CA ALA A 30 -9.59 -0.59 -7.70
C ALA A 30 -9.64 -0.11 -9.15
N GLY A 31 -8.63 -0.37 -9.99
CA GLY A 31 -8.63 0.03 -11.40
C GLY A 31 -9.45 -0.87 -12.33
N LYS A 32 -10.19 -1.85 -11.82
CA LYS A 32 -10.90 -2.86 -12.64
C LYS A 32 -12.13 -2.27 -13.33
N ALA A 33 -12.25 -2.45 -14.65
CA ALA A 33 -13.43 -2.04 -15.42
C ALA A 33 -14.64 -2.97 -15.15
N ASN A 34 -15.21 -2.90 -13.95
CA ASN A 34 -16.19 -3.88 -13.46
C ASN A 34 -17.41 -4.05 -14.38
N GLY A 35 -17.90 -2.97 -14.98
CA GLY A 35 -19.04 -3.02 -15.91
C GLY A 35 -18.71 -3.91 -17.12
N PHE A 36 -17.59 -3.62 -17.78
CA PHE A 36 -17.10 -4.39 -18.91
C PHE A 36 -16.76 -5.86 -18.53
N ILE A 37 -16.09 -6.07 -17.40
CA ILE A 37 -15.74 -7.42 -16.90
C ILE A 37 -16.98 -8.26 -16.63
N ASN A 38 -18.01 -7.68 -16.01
CA ASN A 38 -19.26 -8.38 -15.72
C ASN A 38 -20.00 -8.74 -17.00
N GLU A 39 -20.06 -7.84 -17.98
CA GLU A 39 -20.72 -8.13 -19.26
C GLU A 39 -20.01 -9.24 -20.03
N ILE A 40 -18.69 -9.18 -20.21
CA ILE A 40 -17.95 -10.24 -20.91
C ILE A 40 -18.04 -11.60 -20.19
N TYR A 41 -18.03 -11.59 -18.85
CA TYR A 41 -18.26 -12.79 -18.05
C TYR A 41 -19.66 -13.38 -18.29
N ARG A 42 -20.71 -12.55 -18.33
CA ARG A 42 -22.07 -13.01 -18.62
C ARG A 42 -22.19 -13.61 -20.01
N ARG A 43 -21.53 -13.03 -21.03
CA ARG A 43 -21.48 -13.60 -22.39
C ARG A 43 -20.85 -15.00 -22.38
N ALA A 44 -19.70 -15.16 -21.71
CA ALA A 44 -19.02 -16.45 -21.60
C ALA A 44 -19.84 -17.47 -20.79
N LYS A 45 -20.52 -17.04 -19.73
CA LYS A 45 -21.40 -17.89 -18.93
C LYS A 45 -22.63 -18.36 -19.71
N ALA A 46 -23.18 -17.53 -20.59
CA ALA A 46 -24.33 -17.86 -21.42
C ALA A 46 -23.96 -18.69 -22.67
N ASN A 47 -22.71 -18.62 -23.14
CA ASN A 47 -22.26 -19.29 -24.35
C ASN A 47 -20.92 -20.03 -24.12
N ALA A 48 -21.01 -21.35 -23.94
CA ALA A 48 -19.84 -22.21 -23.71
C ALA A 48 -18.81 -22.23 -24.85
N LYS A 49 -19.14 -21.70 -26.05
CA LYS A 49 -18.17 -21.53 -27.13
C LYS A 49 -17.14 -20.45 -26.82
N ILE A 50 -17.47 -19.46 -26.00
CA ILE A 50 -16.55 -18.42 -25.54
C ILE A 50 -15.75 -19.00 -24.37
N LYS A 51 -14.46 -19.27 -24.58
CA LYS A 51 -13.55 -19.65 -23.51
C LYS A 51 -12.95 -18.39 -22.91
N LEU A 52 -13.08 -18.23 -21.60
CA LEU A 52 -12.65 -17.03 -20.90
C LEU A 52 -11.67 -17.40 -19.78
N THR A 53 -10.44 -16.92 -19.89
CA THR A 53 -9.47 -16.92 -18.78
C THR A 53 -9.36 -15.51 -18.22
N ILE A 54 -9.58 -15.33 -16.92
CA ILE A 54 -9.42 -14.06 -16.21
C ILE A 54 -8.13 -14.12 -15.40
N LEU A 55 -7.16 -13.30 -15.78
CA LEU A 55 -5.89 -13.08 -15.08
C LEU A 55 -6.02 -11.81 -14.23
N THR A 56 -5.93 -11.94 -12.90
CA THR A 56 -6.19 -10.82 -12.00
C THR A 56 -5.37 -10.86 -10.71
N ALA A 57 -5.56 -9.84 -9.86
CA ALA A 57 -5.04 -9.76 -8.51
C ALA A 57 -5.96 -8.92 -7.63
N LEU A 58 -6.07 -9.32 -6.37
CA LEU A 58 -6.86 -8.66 -5.33
C LEU A 58 -8.27 -8.33 -5.82
N THR A 59 -9.10 -9.36 -6.03
CA THR A 59 -10.52 -9.19 -6.31
C THR A 59 -11.23 -8.54 -5.12
N LEU A 60 -11.69 -7.31 -5.30
CA LEU A 60 -12.38 -6.52 -4.28
C LEU A 60 -13.88 -6.85 -4.26
N GLU A 61 -14.45 -6.94 -3.05
CA GLU A 61 -15.88 -7.17 -2.83
C GLU A 61 -16.36 -6.34 -1.64
N LYS A 62 -17.64 -5.94 -1.69
CA LYS A 62 -18.30 -5.33 -0.54
C LYS A 62 -18.33 -6.31 0.65
N PRO A 63 -18.00 -5.86 1.88
CA PRO A 63 -17.99 -6.75 3.03
C PRO A 63 -19.41 -7.23 3.36
N LYS A 64 -19.54 -8.53 3.67
CA LYS A 64 -20.82 -9.19 3.95
C LYS A 64 -20.83 -9.72 5.39
N GLY A 65 -21.91 -9.48 6.14
CA GLY A 65 -22.09 -9.99 7.50
C GLY A 65 -22.39 -11.48 7.53
N SER A 66 -21.71 -12.23 8.41
CA SER A 66 -21.89 -13.69 8.54
C SER A 66 -23.05 -14.07 9.48
N SER A 67 -23.37 -13.22 10.46
CA SER A 67 -24.50 -13.39 11.38
C SER A 67 -25.56 -12.29 11.19
N GLU A 68 -26.76 -12.48 11.72
CA GLU A 68 -27.82 -11.46 11.62
C GLU A 68 -27.43 -10.13 12.29
N LEU A 69 -26.75 -10.17 13.44
CA LEU A 69 -26.22 -8.98 14.09
C LEU A 69 -25.14 -8.30 13.23
N GLU A 70 -24.24 -9.08 12.61
CA GLU A 70 -23.24 -8.51 11.70
C GLU A 70 -23.89 -7.91 10.45
N LYS A 71 -24.93 -8.53 9.89
CA LYS A 71 -25.69 -8.01 8.75
C LYS A 71 -26.39 -6.68 9.09
N ARG A 72 -26.99 -6.57 10.28
CA ARG A 72 -27.63 -5.33 10.76
C ARG A 72 -26.61 -4.21 10.98
N PHE A 73 -25.44 -4.54 11.50
CA PHE A 73 -24.34 -3.59 11.66
C PHE A 73 -23.80 -3.11 10.31
N LEU A 74 -23.39 -4.06 9.45
CA LEU A 74 -22.71 -3.80 8.20
C LEU A 74 -23.62 -3.27 7.09
N GLY A 75 -24.91 -3.63 7.03
CA GLY A 75 -25.78 -3.29 5.91
C GLY A 75 -25.82 -1.78 5.60
N PRO A 76 -26.24 -0.92 6.55
CA PRO A 76 -26.27 0.53 6.33
C PRO A 76 -24.88 1.14 6.14
N PHE A 77 -23.86 0.59 6.83
CA PHE A 77 -22.47 1.01 6.67
C PHE A 77 -21.97 0.76 5.24
N VAL A 78 -22.22 -0.43 4.69
CA VAL A 78 -21.83 -0.82 3.34
C VAL A 78 -22.55 0.02 2.30
N LYS A 79 -23.86 0.23 2.47
CA LYS A 79 -24.66 1.09 1.58
C LYS A 79 -24.11 2.53 1.55
N ARG A 80 -23.68 3.06 2.70
CA ARG A 80 -23.12 4.42 2.81
C ARG A 80 -21.71 4.51 2.21
N LEU A 81 -20.84 3.54 2.49
CA LEU A 81 -19.43 3.61 2.14
C LEU A 81 -19.15 3.19 0.69
N PHE A 82 -19.78 2.10 0.23
CA PHE A 82 -19.51 1.52 -1.10
C PHE A 82 -20.53 1.93 -2.15
N GLY A 83 -21.57 2.68 -1.76
CA GLY A 83 -22.56 3.26 -2.68
C GLY A 83 -23.06 2.30 -3.75
N ASN A 84 -22.85 2.66 -5.01
CA ASN A 84 -23.25 1.85 -6.18
C ASN A 84 -22.15 0.91 -6.71
N TYR A 85 -21.02 0.71 -6.00
CA TYR A 85 -19.93 -0.16 -6.44
C TYR A 85 -20.44 -1.56 -6.84
N PRO A 86 -20.20 -2.01 -8.09
CA PRO A 86 -20.62 -3.33 -8.54
C PRO A 86 -19.62 -4.40 -8.07
N ASP A 87 -20.13 -5.45 -7.40
CA ASP A 87 -19.31 -6.66 -7.20
C ASP A 87 -19.08 -7.35 -8.56
N LEU A 88 -18.01 -8.14 -8.65
CA LEU A 88 -17.70 -8.90 -9.86
C LEU A 88 -18.48 -10.21 -9.91
N ASP A 89 -19.21 -10.46 -11.00
CA ASP A 89 -20.10 -11.61 -11.14
C ASP A 89 -19.32 -12.94 -11.09
N TYR A 90 -18.11 -12.97 -11.66
CA TYR A 90 -17.23 -14.14 -11.58
C TYR A 90 -16.87 -14.50 -10.14
N GLU A 91 -16.81 -13.51 -9.24
CA GLU A 91 -16.44 -13.73 -7.85
C GLU A 91 -17.58 -14.34 -7.04
N LEU A 92 -18.82 -13.92 -7.33
CA LEU A 92 -20.02 -14.51 -6.75
C LEU A 92 -20.12 -15.99 -7.13
N ASP A 93 -19.86 -16.33 -8.39
CA ASP A 93 -19.85 -17.73 -8.84
C ASP A 93 -18.65 -18.50 -8.28
N ARG A 94 -17.45 -17.90 -8.24
CA ARG A 94 -16.24 -18.54 -7.68
C ARG A 94 -16.41 -18.94 -6.22
N THR A 95 -16.99 -18.04 -5.42
CA THR A 95 -17.21 -18.29 -3.98
C THR A 95 -18.35 -19.25 -3.69
N THR A 96 -19.28 -19.43 -4.63
CA THR A 96 -20.42 -20.36 -4.51
C THR A 96 -20.22 -21.68 -5.27
N GLY A 97 -19.08 -21.87 -5.93
CA GLY A 97 -18.77 -23.08 -6.70
C GLY A 97 -19.57 -23.20 -8.00
N LYS A 98 -20.00 -22.08 -8.58
CA LYS A 98 -20.85 -22.01 -9.78
C LYS A 98 -20.12 -21.51 -11.03
N THR A 99 -18.79 -21.41 -11.00
CA THR A 99 -17.99 -21.01 -12.15
C THR A 99 -18.14 -22.05 -13.28
N PRO A 100 -18.58 -21.65 -14.49
CA PRO A 100 -18.69 -22.55 -15.64
C PRO A 100 -17.35 -23.17 -16.06
N SER A 101 -17.38 -24.35 -16.66
CA SER A 101 -16.17 -25.09 -17.07
C SER A 101 -15.35 -24.40 -18.18
N ASN A 102 -15.99 -23.56 -19.00
CA ASN A 102 -15.34 -22.74 -20.03
C ASN A 102 -14.72 -21.45 -19.47
N ILE A 103 -14.81 -21.21 -18.15
CA ILE A 103 -14.27 -20.03 -17.50
C ILE A 103 -13.21 -20.43 -16.48
N GLU A 104 -12.03 -19.85 -16.61
CA GLU A 104 -10.94 -20.01 -15.67
C GLU A 104 -10.60 -18.67 -15.01
N ILE A 105 -10.40 -18.67 -13.70
CA ILE A 105 -9.95 -17.51 -12.93
C ILE A 105 -8.60 -17.86 -12.34
N ILE A 106 -7.59 -17.05 -12.65
CA ILE A 106 -6.21 -17.16 -12.18
C ILE A 106 -5.86 -15.85 -11.51
N GLU A 107 -5.40 -15.93 -10.27
CA GLU A 107 -5.12 -14.76 -9.46
C GLU A 107 -3.74 -14.89 -8.83
N PHE A 108 -2.92 -13.85 -8.93
CA PHE A 108 -1.55 -13.87 -8.39
C PHE A 108 -1.41 -13.20 -7.01
N TYR A 109 -2.49 -12.60 -6.51
CA TYR A 109 -2.55 -12.04 -5.18
C TYR A 109 -3.96 -12.17 -4.60
N PHE A 110 -4.15 -12.99 -3.57
CA PHE A 110 -5.47 -13.15 -2.94
C PHE A 110 -5.77 -12.09 -1.87
N PRO A 111 -7.05 -11.73 -1.67
CA PRO A 111 -7.49 -11.15 -0.41
C PRO A 111 -7.11 -12.08 0.76
N PRO A 112 -6.38 -11.59 1.78
CA PRO A 112 -5.77 -12.43 2.81
C PRO A 112 -6.72 -13.44 3.47
N GLY A 113 -6.42 -14.73 3.31
CA GLY A 113 -7.11 -15.86 3.94
C GLY A 113 -8.47 -16.22 3.35
N LYS A 114 -8.96 -15.48 2.35
CA LYS A 114 -10.31 -15.63 1.80
C LYS A 114 -10.54 -16.99 1.14
N TYR A 115 -9.56 -17.47 0.39
CA TYR A 115 -9.69 -18.69 -0.42
C TYR A 115 -9.01 -19.92 0.18
N LEU A 116 -8.65 -19.90 1.47
CA LEU A 116 -7.98 -21.05 2.13
C LEU A 116 -8.79 -22.35 2.07
N ASN A 117 -10.12 -22.26 1.92
CA ASN A 117 -11.00 -23.43 1.80
C ASN A 117 -11.65 -23.53 0.40
N ASN A 118 -11.12 -22.84 -0.61
CA ASN A 118 -11.60 -22.92 -1.99
C ASN A 118 -10.55 -23.65 -2.85
N SER A 119 -10.81 -24.93 -3.17
CA SER A 119 -9.85 -25.77 -3.88
C SER A 119 -9.49 -25.23 -5.26
N LYS A 120 -10.47 -24.78 -6.05
CA LYS A 120 -10.23 -24.28 -7.40
C LYS A 120 -9.39 -23.01 -7.39
N ALA A 121 -9.64 -22.09 -6.45
CA ALA A 121 -8.80 -20.91 -6.28
C ALA A 121 -7.37 -21.30 -5.88
N GLN A 122 -7.19 -22.18 -4.89
CA GLN A 122 -5.85 -22.64 -4.48
C GLN A 122 -5.07 -23.32 -5.62
N GLN A 123 -5.75 -24.12 -6.46
CA GLN A 123 -5.17 -24.77 -7.64
C GLN A 123 -4.79 -23.77 -8.74
N ASN A 124 -5.56 -22.69 -8.88
CA ASN A 124 -5.37 -21.68 -9.91
C ASN A 124 -4.61 -20.43 -9.40
N TYR A 125 -3.92 -20.52 -8.26
CA TYR A 125 -3.06 -19.45 -7.80
C TYR A 125 -1.81 -19.34 -8.66
N LEU A 126 -1.50 -18.14 -9.14
CA LEU A 126 -0.27 -17.86 -9.90
C LEU A 126 0.80 -17.28 -8.96
N SER A 127 1.81 -18.08 -8.63
CA SER A 127 2.94 -17.60 -7.82
C SER A 127 3.90 -16.79 -8.69
N THR A 128 3.89 -15.47 -8.51
CA THR A 128 4.80 -14.55 -9.22
C THR A 128 5.10 -13.31 -8.38
N ASN A 129 6.33 -12.82 -8.46
CA ASN A 129 6.70 -11.51 -7.92
C ASN A 129 6.00 -10.43 -8.75
N TYR A 130 5.53 -9.36 -8.11
CA TYR A 130 4.72 -8.37 -8.83
C TYR A 130 5.46 -7.71 -10.00
N THR A 131 6.77 -7.52 -9.87
CA THR A 131 7.68 -7.07 -10.93
C THR A 131 7.65 -7.92 -12.21
N HIS A 132 7.32 -9.20 -12.09
CA HIS A 132 7.24 -10.14 -13.21
C HIS A 132 5.81 -10.50 -13.61
N ALA A 133 4.79 -9.94 -12.93
CA ALA A 133 3.40 -10.28 -13.21
C ALA A 133 3.02 -9.98 -14.66
N ALA A 134 3.50 -8.87 -15.24
CA ALA A 134 3.29 -8.56 -16.66
C ALA A 134 3.83 -9.67 -17.59
N ARG A 135 5.07 -10.13 -17.35
CA ARG A 135 5.70 -11.24 -18.11
C ARG A 135 4.87 -12.51 -18.04
N ASP A 136 4.42 -12.88 -16.83
CA ASP A 136 3.72 -14.13 -16.62
C ASP A 136 2.29 -14.07 -17.19
N VAL A 137 1.62 -12.92 -17.09
CA VAL A 137 0.34 -12.65 -17.75
C VAL A 137 0.47 -12.74 -19.27
N LEU A 138 1.52 -12.15 -19.85
CA LEU A 138 1.83 -12.26 -21.29
C LEU A 138 2.13 -13.71 -21.71
N SER A 139 2.85 -14.48 -20.88
CA SER A 139 3.18 -15.88 -21.16
C SER A 139 1.95 -16.80 -21.14
N ARG A 140 0.86 -16.35 -20.51
CA ARG A 140 -0.45 -17.02 -20.56
C ARG A 140 -1.32 -16.59 -21.74
N GLY A 141 -0.79 -15.79 -22.67
CA GLY A 141 -1.47 -15.44 -23.90
C GLY A 141 -2.55 -14.37 -23.75
N VAL A 142 -2.38 -13.43 -22.81
CA VAL A 142 -3.27 -12.28 -22.66
C VAL A 142 -3.50 -11.60 -24.02
N ASN A 143 -4.77 -11.44 -24.39
CA ASN A 143 -5.17 -10.79 -25.64
C ASN A 143 -6.20 -9.68 -25.42
N LEU A 144 -6.71 -9.54 -24.19
CA LEU A 144 -7.62 -8.47 -23.79
C LEU A 144 -7.13 -7.86 -22.49
N VAL A 145 -7.01 -6.53 -22.44
CA VAL A 145 -6.78 -5.78 -21.20
C VAL A 145 -7.91 -4.78 -21.03
N CYS A 146 -8.51 -4.72 -19.84
CA CYS A 146 -9.49 -3.69 -19.52
C CYS A 146 -9.20 -2.98 -18.20
N GLN A 147 -9.38 -1.67 -18.19
CA GLN A 147 -9.04 -0.83 -17.04
C GLN A 147 -9.95 0.40 -16.95
N GLN A 148 -10.25 0.82 -15.72
CA GLN A 148 -10.88 2.11 -15.47
C GLN A 148 -9.90 3.26 -15.66
N VAL A 149 -10.42 4.35 -16.22
CA VAL A 149 -9.65 5.58 -16.48
C VAL A 149 -10.50 6.80 -16.16
N CYS A 150 -9.86 7.95 -15.99
CA CYS A 150 -10.55 9.24 -15.98
C CYS A 150 -10.00 10.18 -17.06
N SER A 151 -10.86 11.06 -17.55
CA SER A 151 -10.53 12.04 -18.59
C SER A 151 -9.89 13.29 -17.98
N GLY A 152 -9.01 13.95 -18.74
CA GLY A 152 -8.46 15.26 -18.39
C GLY A 152 -7.86 15.97 -19.59
N GLU A 153 -7.34 17.18 -19.37
CA GLU A 153 -6.77 18.01 -20.43
C GLU A 153 -5.36 18.49 -20.03
N ILE A 154 -4.41 18.40 -20.96
CA ILE A 154 -3.06 18.94 -20.80
C ILE A 154 -2.72 19.74 -22.04
N ASN A 155 -2.39 21.02 -21.87
CA ASN A 155 -2.02 21.94 -22.95
C ASN A 155 -3.06 21.96 -24.11
N GLY A 156 -4.36 21.97 -23.78
CA GLY A 156 -5.44 21.98 -24.78
C GLY A 156 -5.72 20.63 -25.45
N SER A 157 -5.00 19.56 -25.08
CA SER A 157 -5.19 18.22 -25.63
C SER A 157 -5.87 17.29 -24.63
N GLN A 158 -6.93 16.61 -25.09
CA GLN A 158 -7.60 15.56 -24.32
C GLN A 158 -6.66 14.39 -24.07
N VAL A 159 -6.51 14.02 -22.81
CA VAL A 159 -5.73 12.86 -22.35
C VAL A 159 -6.56 12.02 -21.38
N TYR A 160 -6.07 10.82 -21.08
CA TYR A 160 -6.67 9.93 -20.09
C TYR A 160 -5.63 9.58 -19.03
N SER A 161 -6.11 9.38 -17.81
CA SER A 161 -5.30 8.94 -16.68
C SER A 161 -5.74 7.54 -16.27
N LEU A 162 -4.79 6.61 -16.23
CA LEU A 162 -4.91 5.28 -15.61
C LEU A 162 -5.11 5.34 -14.08
N SER A 163 -5.01 6.55 -13.50
CA SER A 163 -5.36 6.88 -12.12
C SER A 163 -4.67 5.96 -11.11
N CYS A 164 -5.43 5.08 -10.47
CA CYS A 164 -4.99 4.21 -9.40
C CYS A 164 -4.05 3.08 -9.83
N ASN A 165 -3.98 2.71 -11.11
CA ASN A 165 -3.33 1.48 -11.53
C ASN A 165 -2.63 1.57 -12.90
N PRO A 166 -1.57 2.37 -13.10
CA PRO A 166 -0.69 2.15 -14.26
C PRO A 166 0.11 0.84 -14.15
N ASP A 167 0.25 0.35 -12.91
CA ASP A 167 0.92 -0.88 -12.46
C ASP A 167 1.59 -1.76 -13.54
N ILE A 168 0.83 -2.68 -14.15
CA ILE A 168 1.28 -3.63 -15.16
C ILE A 168 0.54 -3.44 -16.49
N THR A 169 -0.55 -2.68 -16.51
CA THR A 169 -1.38 -2.48 -17.71
C THR A 169 -0.58 -1.89 -18.87
N ILE A 170 0.27 -0.91 -18.62
CA ILE A 170 1.07 -0.27 -19.69
C ILE A 170 2.05 -1.27 -20.30
N ASP A 171 2.72 -2.07 -19.47
CA ASP A 171 3.69 -3.06 -19.93
C ASP A 171 3.00 -4.18 -20.72
N ILE A 172 1.87 -4.69 -20.22
CA ILE A 172 1.09 -5.72 -20.93
C ILE A 172 0.57 -5.20 -22.26
N ALA A 173 -0.04 -4.01 -22.28
CA ALA A 173 -0.65 -3.46 -23.49
C ALA A 173 0.38 -3.21 -24.59
N LYS A 174 1.57 -2.70 -24.24
CA LYS A 174 2.66 -2.50 -25.20
C LYS A 174 3.16 -3.84 -25.73
N GLU A 175 3.51 -4.77 -24.85
CA GLU A 175 4.10 -6.04 -25.24
C GLU A 175 3.14 -6.94 -26.04
N MET A 176 1.86 -7.01 -25.66
CA MET A 176 0.90 -7.87 -26.37
C MET A 176 0.69 -7.44 -27.82
N ARG A 177 0.72 -6.11 -28.10
CA ARG A 177 0.60 -5.55 -29.45
C ARG A 177 1.79 -5.88 -30.34
N THR A 178 2.97 -6.13 -29.78
CA THR A 178 4.13 -6.58 -30.57
C THR A 178 4.04 -8.04 -30.99
N LYS A 179 3.20 -8.84 -30.30
CA LYS A 179 3.13 -10.30 -30.46
C LYS A 179 1.97 -10.76 -31.35
N SER A 180 0.90 -9.97 -31.46
CA SER A 180 -0.30 -10.35 -32.20
C SER A 180 -1.14 -9.11 -32.53
N ASP A 181 -1.72 -9.10 -33.73
CA ASP A 181 -2.72 -8.10 -34.13
C ASP A 181 -4.12 -8.41 -33.57
N LYS A 182 -4.34 -9.62 -33.05
CA LYS A 182 -5.61 -10.04 -32.40
C LYS A 182 -5.57 -9.73 -30.91
N VAL A 183 -5.41 -8.46 -30.57
CA VAL A 183 -5.42 -7.97 -29.19
C VAL A 183 -6.32 -6.75 -29.04
N CYS A 184 -6.77 -6.47 -27.81
CA CYS A 184 -7.66 -5.35 -27.54
C CYS A 184 -7.36 -4.71 -26.17
N VAL A 185 -7.21 -3.40 -26.14
CA VAL A 185 -7.11 -2.58 -24.92
C VAL A 185 -8.40 -1.77 -24.76
N VAL A 186 -9.08 -1.96 -23.62
CA VAL A 186 -10.34 -1.30 -23.29
C VAL A 186 -10.16 -0.36 -22.10
N GLY A 187 -10.52 0.91 -22.29
CA GLY A 187 -10.63 1.89 -21.20
C GLY A 187 -12.09 2.09 -20.82
N GLN A 188 -12.46 1.95 -19.55
CA GLN A 188 -13.80 2.33 -19.05
C GLN A 188 -13.68 3.64 -18.28
N ILE A 189 -14.36 4.69 -18.75
CA ILE A 189 -14.36 5.98 -18.06
C ILE A 189 -15.10 5.86 -16.73
N ASN A 190 -14.47 6.37 -15.68
CA ASN A 190 -15.09 6.62 -14.39
C ASN A 190 -14.66 8.01 -13.89
N PRO A 191 -15.56 9.01 -13.87
CA PRO A 191 -15.24 10.36 -13.40
C PRO A 191 -14.93 10.41 -11.91
N ASP A 192 -15.30 9.38 -11.14
CA ASP A 192 -15.00 9.33 -9.70
C ASP A 192 -13.54 8.97 -9.39
N LEU A 193 -12.74 8.57 -10.37
CA LEU A 193 -11.31 8.34 -10.19
C LEU A 193 -10.52 9.66 -10.11
N PRO A 194 -9.55 9.81 -9.20
CA PRO A 194 -8.67 10.97 -9.20
C PRO A 194 -7.78 10.97 -10.45
N PHE A 195 -7.71 12.10 -11.16
CA PHE A 195 -6.78 12.27 -12.28
C PHE A 195 -5.35 12.41 -11.75
N MET A 196 -4.45 11.50 -12.14
CA MET A 196 -3.09 11.39 -11.63
C MET A 196 -2.04 11.49 -12.75
N TYR A 197 -0.84 11.95 -12.38
CA TYR A 197 0.24 12.30 -13.30
C TYR A 197 1.38 11.28 -13.28
N GLY A 198 2.35 11.46 -14.16
CA GLY A 198 3.45 10.51 -14.38
C GLY A 198 3.12 9.59 -15.55
N GLU A 199 3.52 8.33 -15.46
CA GLU A 199 3.27 7.33 -16.50
C GLU A 199 1.80 6.90 -16.61
N SER A 200 0.94 7.30 -15.65
CA SER A 200 -0.50 7.07 -15.75
C SER A 200 -1.18 7.85 -16.86
N ILE A 201 -0.55 8.88 -17.42
CA ILE A 201 -1.13 9.67 -18.51
C ILE A 201 -0.90 8.96 -19.83
N VAL A 202 -1.99 8.69 -20.55
CA VAL A 202 -1.98 8.06 -21.87
C VAL A 202 -2.84 8.86 -22.85
N GLY A 203 -2.45 8.83 -24.12
CA GLY A 203 -3.25 9.41 -25.20
C GLY A 203 -4.39 8.48 -25.62
N LYS A 204 -5.25 9.00 -26.51
CA LYS A 204 -6.43 8.28 -27.03
C LYS A 204 -6.06 7.01 -27.81
N GLU A 205 -4.87 6.99 -28.40
CA GLU A 205 -4.28 5.89 -29.16
C GLU A 205 -3.87 4.69 -28.29
N PHE A 206 -3.83 4.87 -26.96
CA PHE A 206 -3.60 3.76 -26.06
C PHE A 206 -4.76 2.75 -26.07
N PHE A 207 -5.99 3.19 -26.37
CA PHE A 207 -7.18 2.34 -26.33
C PHE A 207 -7.67 1.92 -27.73
N ASP A 208 -8.02 0.66 -27.85
CA ASP A 208 -8.75 0.14 -29.02
C ASP A 208 -10.24 0.44 -28.87
N ILE A 209 -10.77 0.33 -27.65
CA ILE A 209 -12.14 0.67 -27.27
C ILE A 209 -12.12 1.59 -26.04
N LEU A 210 -12.85 2.69 -26.11
CA LEU A 210 -13.10 3.57 -24.96
C LEU A 210 -14.60 3.53 -24.64
N LEU A 211 -14.93 2.93 -23.50
CA LEU A 211 -16.27 2.81 -22.96
C LEU A 211 -16.58 4.01 -22.06
N ASP A 212 -17.53 4.82 -22.49
CA ASP A 212 -18.06 5.98 -21.76
C ASP A 212 -19.57 5.84 -21.56
N ASP A 213 -19.95 4.90 -20.71
CA ASP A 213 -21.34 4.56 -20.40
C ASP A 213 -21.68 5.10 -19.01
N GLU A 214 -22.45 6.19 -18.96
CA GLU A 214 -22.85 6.84 -17.70
C GLU A 214 -23.60 5.90 -16.75
N GLU A 215 -24.32 4.89 -17.28
CA GLU A 215 -24.99 3.87 -16.46
C GLU A 215 -24.00 2.92 -15.75
N GLN A 216 -22.74 2.91 -16.19
CA GLN A 216 -21.64 2.14 -15.62
C GLN A 216 -20.70 2.99 -14.76
N TYR A 217 -21.02 4.25 -14.48
CA TYR A 217 -20.27 5.04 -13.51
C TYR A 217 -20.55 4.55 -12.08
N PHE A 218 -19.50 4.38 -11.29
CA PHE A 218 -19.63 3.88 -9.92
C PHE A 218 -18.62 4.45 -8.94
N ASP A 219 -19.02 4.51 -7.67
CA ASP A 219 -18.17 4.90 -6.55
C ASP A 219 -16.90 4.04 -6.52
N VAL A 220 -15.72 4.67 -6.46
CA VAL A 220 -14.44 3.95 -6.35
C VAL A 220 -14.41 3.12 -5.08
N PHE A 221 -13.91 1.89 -5.17
CA PHE A 221 -13.81 1.01 -4.00
C PHE A 221 -12.93 1.63 -2.91
N ALA A 222 -13.50 1.82 -1.73
CA ALA A 222 -12.84 2.44 -0.59
C ALA A 222 -12.83 1.49 0.62
N PRO A 223 -11.72 0.77 0.91
CA PRO A 223 -11.64 -0.04 2.12
C PRO A 223 -11.71 0.86 3.37
N PRO A 224 -12.47 0.44 4.41
CA PRO A 224 -12.54 1.22 5.64
C PRO A 224 -11.25 1.13 6.43
N LYS A 225 -10.94 2.21 7.16
CA LYS A 225 -9.77 2.22 8.07
C LYS A 225 -9.90 1.16 9.16
N MET A 226 -8.78 0.51 9.48
CA MET A 226 -8.69 -0.45 10.56
C MET A 226 -8.21 0.22 11.85
N SER A 227 -8.69 -0.25 13.00
CA SER A 227 -8.18 0.23 14.28
C SER A 227 -6.74 -0.24 14.49
N VAL A 228 -5.88 0.64 15.00
CA VAL A 228 -4.50 0.30 15.39
C VAL A 228 -4.50 -0.34 16.77
N SER A 229 -3.83 -1.49 16.90
CA SER A 229 -3.70 -2.21 18.17
C SER A 229 -2.46 -1.77 18.95
N ASP A 230 -2.43 -2.02 20.25
CA ASP A 230 -1.27 -1.71 21.11
C ASP A 230 0.03 -2.32 20.60
N ALA A 231 -0.02 -3.58 20.14
CA ALA A 231 1.14 -4.26 19.57
C ALA A 231 1.60 -3.57 18.27
N ASP A 232 0.67 -3.15 17.41
CA ASP A 232 1.02 -2.43 16.18
C ASP A 232 1.64 -1.08 16.50
N TYR A 233 1.13 -0.36 17.51
CA TYR A 233 1.74 0.88 17.98
C TYR A 233 3.17 0.68 18.46
N MET A 234 3.43 -0.36 19.25
CA MET A 234 4.79 -0.66 19.68
C MET A 234 5.72 -0.97 18.50
N ILE A 235 5.25 -1.75 17.53
CA ILE A 235 5.99 -2.03 16.30
C ILE A 235 6.28 -0.73 15.54
N GLY A 236 5.27 0.15 15.40
CA GLY A 236 5.39 1.45 14.76
C GLY A 236 6.39 2.38 15.44
N VAL A 237 6.38 2.42 16.78
CA VAL A 237 7.34 3.20 17.58
C VAL A 237 8.75 2.68 17.34
N HIS A 238 9.00 1.37 17.45
CA HIS A 238 10.32 0.79 17.16
C HIS A 238 10.77 1.09 15.72
N ALA A 239 9.93 0.83 14.73
CA ALA A 239 10.28 1.04 13.33
C ALA A 239 10.51 2.52 12.98
N SER A 240 9.81 3.45 13.64
CA SER A 240 10.00 4.90 13.40
C SER A 240 11.41 5.38 13.73
N THR A 241 12.13 4.68 14.61
CA THR A 241 13.53 4.99 14.96
C THR A 241 14.52 4.61 13.87
N LEU A 242 14.11 3.77 12.91
CA LEU A 242 14.94 3.33 11.79
C LEU A 242 14.87 4.28 10.59
N VAL A 243 13.92 5.22 10.57
CA VAL A 243 13.73 6.14 9.45
C VAL A 243 14.68 7.34 9.57
N LYS A 244 15.49 7.58 8.55
CA LYS A 244 16.46 8.69 8.51
C LYS A 244 15.91 9.87 7.72
N ASP A 245 16.28 11.08 8.12
CA ASP A 245 16.08 12.28 7.30
C ASP A 245 16.88 12.16 6.00
N ASP A 246 16.46 12.88 4.95
CA ASP A 246 17.01 12.75 3.59
C ASP A 246 16.87 11.33 3.01
N GLY A 247 15.89 10.58 3.52
CA GLY A 247 15.67 9.17 3.21
C GLY A 247 14.58 8.92 2.19
N GLU A 248 14.59 7.71 1.64
CA GLU A 248 13.47 7.12 0.91
C GLU A 248 12.65 6.21 1.84
N ILE A 249 11.33 6.19 1.65
CA ILE A 249 10.43 5.35 2.43
C ILE A 249 9.46 4.58 1.52
N GLN A 250 9.40 3.27 1.77
CA GLN A 250 8.37 2.36 1.29
C GLN A 250 7.71 1.70 2.49
N ILE A 251 6.38 1.73 2.55
CA ILE A 251 5.61 1.08 3.61
C ILE A 251 4.52 0.20 3.01
N GLY A 252 4.21 -0.90 3.70
CA GLY A 252 3.01 -1.69 3.44
C GLY A 252 1.73 -1.01 3.92
N ILE A 253 0.64 -1.79 3.93
CA ILE A 253 -0.72 -1.30 4.21
C ILE A 253 -1.24 -1.70 5.60
N GLY A 254 -2.34 -1.07 6.00
CA GLY A 254 -3.10 -1.44 7.19
C GLY A 254 -2.51 -0.89 8.48
N SER A 255 -2.91 -1.48 9.62
CA SER A 255 -2.68 -0.88 10.94
C SER A 255 -1.20 -0.74 11.33
N LEU A 256 -0.31 -1.55 10.76
CA LEU A 256 1.15 -1.43 10.99
C LEU A 256 1.74 -0.21 10.27
N GLY A 257 1.30 0.06 9.04
CA GLY A 257 1.66 1.28 8.31
C GLY A 257 1.15 2.52 9.05
N ASP A 258 -0.11 2.50 9.49
CA ASP A 258 -0.70 3.62 10.24
C ASP A 258 0.02 3.88 11.57
N ALA A 259 0.41 2.82 12.28
CA ALA A 259 1.17 2.93 13.53
C ALA A 259 2.55 3.56 13.33
N LEU A 260 3.25 3.17 12.27
CA LEU A 260 4.54 3.74 11.89
C LEU A 260 4.37 5.23 11.55
N VAL A 261 3.45 5.56 10.64
CA VAL A 261 3.23 6.95 10.23
C VAL A 261 2.79 7.82 11.41
N TYR A 262 1.93 7.31 12.29
CA TYR A 262 1.56 8.03 13.52
C TYR A 262 2.79 8.36 14.36
N SER A 263 3.70 7.39 14.52
CA SER A 263 4.94 7.57 15.28
C SER A 263 5.89 8.57 14.60
N LEU A 264 5.96 8.59 13.27
CA LEU A 264 6.72 9.58 12.50
C LEU A 264 6.11 10.99 12.62
N CYS A 265 4.79 11.12 12.56
CA CYS A 265 4.10 12.39 12.79
C CYS A 265 4.28 12.90 14.23
N LEU A 266 4.27 12.01 15.23
CA LEU A 266 4.59 12.37 16.62
C LEU A 266 6.05 12.84 16.74
N ARG A 267 6.98 12.13 16.08
CA ARG A 267 8.39 12.48 16.02
C ARG A 267 8.61 13.86 15.38
N GLU A 268 7.90 14.20 14.31
CA GLU A 268 8.03 15.49 13.63
C GLU A 268 7.37 16.63 14.41
N ASN A 269 6.09 16.46 14.77
CA ASN A 269 5.27 17.56 15.32
C ASN A 269 5.46 17.77 16.82
N GLN A 270 5.85 16.72 17.56
CA GLN A 270 5.97 16.74 19.03
C GLN A 270 7.19 15.94 19.50
N ASN A 271 8.37 16.25 18.93
CA ASN A 271 9.58 15.46 19.10
C ASN A 271 10.00 15.23 20.57
N LYS A 272 9.74 16.19 21.47
CA LYS A 272 9.96 16.02 22.91
C LYS A 272 9.09 14.88 23.48
N LYS A 273 7.78 14.89 23.21
CA LYS A 273 6.85 13.84 23.66
C LYS A 273 7.18 12.49 23.02
N TYR A 274 7.60 12.49 21.75
CA TYR A 274 8.12 11.29 21.10
C TYR A 274 9.33 10.69 21.86
N ARG A 275 10.31 11.52 22.27
CA ARG A 275 11.45 11.04 23.06
C ARG A 275 11.05 10.56 24.46
N GLU A 276 10.07 11.20 25.09
CA GLU A 276 9.48 10.71 26.36
C GLU A 276 8.84 9.32 26.18
N VAL A 277 8.12 9.09 25.07
CA VAL A 277 7.60 7.77 24.71
C VAL A 277 8.74 6.76 24.56
N LEU A 278 9.80 7.09 23.83
CA LEU A 278 10.95 6.20 23.67
C LEU A 278 11.58 5.85 25.04
N GLY A 279 11.74 6.84 25.93
CA GLY A 279 12.24 6.63 27.28
C GLY A 279 11.33 5.73 28.12
N ALA A 280 10.01 5.92 28.06
CA ALA A 280 9.03 5.11 28.79
C ALA A 280 9.05 3.63 28.40
N PHE A 281 9.45 3.31 27.17
CA PHE A 281 9.61 1.94 26.66
C PHE A 281 11.06 1.46 26.61
N ASN A 282 12.01 2.22 27.17
CA ASN A 282 13.45 1.93 27.14
C ASN A 282 13.98 1.66 25.72
N ILE A 283 13.55 2.48 24.76
CA ILE A 283 13.97 2.41 23.36
C ILE A 283 15.10 3.44 23.17
N SER A 284 16.34 2.97 23.26
CA SER A 284 17.53 3.81 23.10
C SER A 284 18.58 3.13 22.23
N LYS A 285 19.62 3.87 21.86
CA LYS A 285 20.78 3.34 21.13
C LYS A 285 21.59 2.32 21.95
N ASP A 286 21.60 2.42 23.28
CA ASP A 286 22.27 1.46 24.16
C ASP A 286 21.53 0.11 24.15
N VAL A 287 20.22 0.16 23.91
CA VAL A 287 19.36 -1.02 23.81
C VAL A 287 19.37 -1.59 22.39
N PHE A 288 19.26 -0.71 21.39
CA PHE A 288 19.21 -1.03 19.97
C PHE A 288 20.22 -0.17 19.20
N PRO A 289 21.49 -0.59 19.07
CA PRO A 289 22.56 0.21 18.44
C PRO A 289 22.27 0.63 16.99
N ILE A 290 21.45 -0.15 16.28
CA ILE A 290 20.98 0.18 14.92
C ILE A 290 20.29 1.55 14.84
N ILE A 291 19.70 2.06 15.92
CA ILE A 291 19.06 3.39 15.95
C ILE A 291 20.07 4.50 15.66
N GLU A 292 21.30 4.38 16.13
CA GLU A 292 22.36 5.36 15.86
C GLU A 292 23.04 5.09 14.52
N LYS A 293 23.29 3.82 14.19
CA LYS A 293 23.99 3.42 12.97
C LYS A 293 23.18 3.70 11.70
N ASP A 294 21.92 3.25 11.68
CA ASP A 294 21.05 3.22 10.52
C ASP A 294 19.69 3.88 10.79
N GLY A 295 19.54 4.60 11.90
CA GLY A 295 18.29 5.23 12.30
C GLY A 295 18.45 6.71 12.63
N SER A 296 17.41 7.27 13.23
CA SER A 296 17.43 8.59 13.86
C SER A 296 16.18 8.79 14.71
N THR A 297 16.27 9.66 15.70
CA THR A 297 15.12 10.11 16.52
C THR A 297 14.86 11.62 16.37
N SER A 298 15.62 12.31 15.53
CA SER A 298 15.50 13.76 15.27
C SER A 298 14.41 14.06 14.25
N VAL A 299 13.93 15.30 14.20
CA VAL A 299 12.95 15.75 13.18
C VAL A 299 13.50 15.68 11.75
N PHE A 300 12.63 15.82 10.76
CA PHE A 300 12.94 15.76 9.33
C PHE A 300 13.22 17.15 8.76
N THR A 301 14.50 17.49 8.57
CA THR A 301 14.91 18.78 8.02
C THR A 301 14.74 18.79 6.50
N LYS A 302 15.34 17.82 5.82
CA LYS A 302 15.22 17.65 4.36
C LYS A 302 13.91 16.96 3.96
N GLY A 303 13.40 16.08 4.82
CA GLY A 303 12.21 15.27 4.54
C GLY A 303 12.54 13.93 3.91
N LEU A 304 11.46 13.22 3.59
CA LEU A 304 11.46 11.93 2.93
C LEU A 304 10.98 12.06 1.49
N PHE A 305 11.48 11.16 0.65
CA PHE A 305 10.95 10.83 -0.66
C PHE A 305 10.25 9.47 -0.57
N ALA A 306 9.13 9.26 -1.26
CA ALA A 306 8.46 7.95 -1.30
C ALA A 306 8.69 7.26 -2.63
N ALA A 307 9.15 6.01 -2.61
CA ALA A 307 9.14 5.12 -3.77
C ALA A 307 8.42 3.82 -3.37
N THR A 308 7.12 3.74 -3.62
CA THR A 308 6.27 2.68 -3.03
C THR A 308 5.45 1.96 -4.08
N GLU A 309 5.36 0.63 -3.95
CA GLU A 309 4.45 -0.19 -4.75
C GLU A 309 3.01 0.27 -4.58
N MET A 310 2.56 0.40 -3.32
CA MET A 310 1.22 0.83 -2.98
C MET A 310 1.26 2.17 -2.24
N PHE A 311 0.61 3.17 -2.81
CA PHE A 311 0.44 4.49 -2.22
C PHE A 311 -0.90 4.53 -1.47
N VAL A 312 -0.84 4.66 -0.15
CA VAL A 312 -1.99 4.62 0.76
C VAL A 312 -2.19 5.96 1.46
N ASP A 313 -3.30 6.12 2.18
CA ASP A 313 -3.65 7.35 2.90
C ASP A 313 -2.61 7.76 3.94
N SER A 314 -1.91 6.80 4.53
CA SER A 314 -0.75 7.04 5.39
C SER A 314 0.30 7.98 4.75
N PHE A 315 0.51 7.95 3.42
CA PHE A 315 1.40 8.93 2.76
C PHE A 315 0.81 10.33 2.64
N ALA A 316 -0.52 10.45 2.53
CA ALA A 316 -1.18 11.75 2.59
C ALA A 316 -0.95 12.40 3.96
N GLU A 317 -0.92 11.61 5.03
CA GLU A 317 -0.62 12.10 6.38
C GLU A 317 0.85 12.51 6.54
N LEU A 318 1.79 11.77 5.94
CA LEU A 318 3.20 12.19 5.87
C LEU A 318 3.38 13.51 5.09
N TYR A 319 2.62 13.69 4.00
CA TYR A 319 2.64 14.92 3.21
C TYR A 319 2.08 16.11 4.01
N LYS A 320 0.91 15.96 4.64
CA LYS A 320 0.30 16.98 5.52
C LYS A 320 1.21 17.35 6.70
N ALA A 321 1.92 16.37 7.27
CA ALA A 321 2.88 16.59 8.35
C ALA A 321 4.20 17.21 7.88
N LYS A 322 4.36 17.52 6.58
CA LYS A 322 5.60 18.07 5.99
C LYS A 322 6.81 17.16 6.20
N ILE A 323 6.57 15.85 6.26
CA ILE A 323 7.61 14.82 6.28
C ILE A 323 7.94 14.42 4.83
N LEU A 324 6.92 14.16 4.00
CA LEU A 324 7.08 13.83 2.59
C LEU A 324 7.28 15.10 1.74
N LYS A 325 8.48 15.67 1.79
CA LYS A 325 8.82 16.96 1.15
C LYS A 325 10.13 16.97 0.37
N LYS A 326 10.92 15.88 0.42
CA LYS A 326 12.15 15.77 -0.36
C LYS A 326 11.79 15.57 -1.83
N LYS A 327 12.16 16.52 -2.69
CA LYS A 327 11.97 16.37 -4.13
C LYS A 327 13.10 15.56 -4.75
N CYS A 328 12.74 14.61 -5.59
CA CYS A 328 13.63 13.90 -6.49
C CYS A 328 13.30 14.27 -7.94
N TYR A 329 14.32 14.40 -8.77
CA TYR A 329 14.20 14.82 -10.17
C TYR A 329 14.60 13.66 -11.07
N ASP A 330 13.80 13.39 -12.10
CA ASP A 330 14.04 12.32 -13.07
C ASP A 330 15.08 12.75 -14.13
N ASN A 331 16.22 13.26 -13.67
CA ASN A 331 17.39 13.58 -14.48
C ASN A 331 18.67 13.29 -13.69
N ILE A 332 19.56 12.48 -14.28
CA ILE A 332 20.76 11.97 -13.62
C ILE A 332 21.69 13.10 -13.17
N ILE A 333 22.00 14.04 -14.06
CA ILE A 333 22.96 15.10 -13.78
C ILE A 333 22.41 16.05 -12.72
N LEU A 334 21.15 16.50 -12.87
CA LEU A 334 20.53 17.37 -11.88
C LEU A 334 20.42 16.70 -10.51
N GLN A 335 19.96 15.45 -10.44
CA GLN A 335 19.83 14.75 -9.17
C GLN A 335 21.19 14.54 -8.49
N ARG A 336 22.23 14.22 -9.26
CA ARG A 336 23.60 14.09 -8.76
C ARG A 336 24.12 15.41 -8.18
N LEU A 337 24.01 16.50 -8.93
CA LEU A 337 24.44 17.83 -8.48
C LEU A 337 23.67 18.31 -7.23
N LEU A 338 22.37 18.00 -7.12
CA LEU A 338 21.59 18.27 -5.92
C LEU A 338 22.07 17.45 -4.72
N ASN A 339 22.36 16.16 -4.91
CA ASN A 339 22.87 15.29 -3.85
C ASN A 339 24.25 15.73 -3.34
N GLU A 340 25.11 16.21 -4.25
CA GLU A 340 26.45 16.71 -3.95
C GLU A 340 26.44 18.15 -3.42
N GLY A 341 25.29 18.82 -3.43
CA GLY A 341 25.13 20.19 -2.96
C GLY A 341 25.75 21.25 -3.87
N GLN A 342 26.11 20.87 -5.10
CA GLN A 342 26.65 21.78 -6.12
C GLN A 342 25.58 22.74 -6.65
N ILE A 343 24.33 22.29 -6.71
CA ILE A 343 23.17 23.13 -7.04
C ILE A 343 22.10 23.04 -5.95
N LYS A 344 21.14 23.96 -5.99
CA LYS A 344 19.96 23.98 -5.12
C LYS A 344 18.69 23.99 -5.97
N GLU A 345 17.54 23.73 -5.35
CA GLU A 345 16.25 23.89 -6.04
C GLU A 345 16.00 25.33 -6.47
N LYS A 346 16.51 26.33 -5.73
CA LYS A 346 16.50 27.72 -6.18
C LYS A 346 17.56 27.89 -7.28
N VAL A 347 17.12 28.35 -8.45
CA VAL A 347 18.00 28.54 -9.61
C VAL A 347 18.98 29.67 -9.31
N SER A 348 20.28 29.37 -9.42
CA SER A 348 21.36 30.32 -9.19
C SER A 348 21.91 30.85 -10.52
N SER A 349 22.58 32.00 -10.49
CA SER A 349 23.15 32.64 -11.67
C SER A 349 24.30 31.85 -12.33
N ASP A 350 24.94 30.95 -11.59
CA ASP A 350 26.06 30.11 -12.03
C ASP A 350 25.63 28.71 -12.53
N ILE A 351 24.34 28.36 -12.40
CA ILE A 351 23.85 27.01 -12.73
C ILE A 351 24.20 26.56 -14.16
N LEU A 352 24.17 27.47 -15.14
CA LEU A 352 24.49 27.14 -16.53
C LEU A 352 25.96 26.76 -16.70
N LYS A 353 26.87 27.39 -15.93
CA LYS A 353 28.29 27.05 -15.96
C LYS A 353 28.53 25.67 -15.34
N ILE A 354 27.84 25.37 -14.24
CA ILE A 354 27.89 24.05 -13.59
C ILE A 354 27.37 22.97 -14.55
N LEU A 355 26.21 23.20 -15.18
CA LEU A 355 25.63 22.26 -16.13
C LEU A 355 26.50 22.06 -17.37
N ASN A 356 27.17 23.11 -17.85
CA ASN A 356 28.09 22.98 -18.97
C ASN A 356 29.37 22.21 -18.57
N HIS A 357 29.91 22.44 -17.37
CA HIS A 357 31.03 21.68 -16.83
C HIS A 357 30.72 20.18 -16.72
N GLU A 358 29.50 19.83 -16.29
CA GLU A 358 29.02 18.44 -16.25
C GLU A 358 28.51 17.91 -17.60
N HIS A 359 28.70 18.66 -18.69
CA HIS A 359 28.26 18.30 -20.04
C HIS A 359 26.74 18.04 -20.18
N ALA A 360 25.92 18.59 -19.29
CA ALA A 360 24.46 18.54 -19.39
C ALA A 360 23.92 19.47 -20.48
N ILE A 361 24.64 20.56 -20.76
CA ILE A 361 24.31 21.53 -21.81
C ILE A 361 25.58 22.00 -22.53
N LEU A 362 25.43 22.48 -23.76
CA LEU A 362 26.53 23.10 -24.52
C LEU A 362 26.75 24.58 -24.17
N LYS A 363 27.95 25.08 -24.49
CA LYS A 363 28.30 26.50 -24.30
C LYS A 363 27.51 27.40 -25.25
N ASN A 364 27.35 26.95 -26.50
CA ASN A 364 26.36 27.46 -27.44
C ASN A 364 25.11 26.59 -27.31
N LEU A 365 24.02 27.16 -26.80
CA LEU A 365 22.80 26.43 -26.46
C LEU A 365 22.05 26.00 -27.73
N THR A 366 21.68 24.73 -27.77
CA THR A 366 20.83 24.13 -28.80
C THR A 366 19.35 24.21 -28.42
N GLU A 367 18.46 23.86 -29.35
CA GLU A 367 17.04 23.71 -29.05
C GLU A 367 16.77 22.68 -27.96
N GLY A 368 17.52 21.57 -27.99
CA GLY A 368 17.47 20.53 -26.96
C GLY A 368 17.87 21.05 -25.59
N ASP A 369 18.96 21.83 -25.50
CA ASP A 369 19.41 22.45 -24.25
C ASP A 369 18.35 23.40 -23.69
N VAL A 370 17.78 24.27 -24.53
CA VAL A 370 16.74 25.21 -24.12
C VAL A 370 15.48 24.47 -23.65
N GLN A 371 15.09 23.40 -24.33
CA GLN A 371 13.96 22.58 -23.92
C GLN A 371 14.20 21.89 -22.57
N PHE A 372 15.39 21.31 -22.36
CA PHE A 372 15.81 20.73 -21.08
C PHE A 372 15.79 21.79 -19.95
N LEU A 373 16.37 22.96 -20.20
CA LEU A 373 16.42 24.06 -19.23
C LEU A 373 15.00 24.55 -18.87
N LYS A 374 14.10 24.63 -19.84
CA LYS A 374 12.68 24.99 -19.62
C LYS A 374 11.92 23.91 -18.86
N GLU A 375 12.15 22.64 -19.21
CA GLU A 375 11.51 21.49 -18.58
C GLU A 375 11.77 21.48 -17.07
N PHE A 376 13.02 21.69 -16.67
CA PHE A 376 13.40 21.74 -15.25
C PHE A 376 13.30 23.13 -14.64
N GLY A 377 12.69 24.11 -15.32
CA GLY A 377 12.46 25.45 -14.77
C GLY A 377 13.71 26.31 -14.57
N ILE A 378 14.86 25.87 -15.09
CA ILE A 378 16.11 26.64 -15.10
C ILE A 378 15.96 27.84 -16.03
N PHE A 379 15.25 27.69 -17.14
CA PHE A 379 14.80 28.80 -18.00
C PHE A 379 13.30 29.07 -17.80
N LYS A 380 12.90 30.33 -18.03
CA LYS A 380 11.49 30.72 -18.05
C LYS A 380 10.74 29.98 -19.17
N PRO A 381 9.48 29.56 -18.97
CA PRO A 381 8.72 28.83 -20.00
C PRO A 381 8.53 29.58 -21.32
N SER A 382 8.56 30.91 -21.28
CA SER A 382 8.39 31.79 -22.44
C SER A 382 9.68 32.01 -23.23
N ILE A 383 10.81 31.41 -22.83
CA ILE A 383 12.04 31.48 -23.62
C ILE A 383 11.87 30.65 -24.89
N GLU A 384 12.19 31.26 -26.01
CA GLU A 384 12.23 30.61 -27.31
C GLU A 384 13.65 30.69 -27.87
N ILE A 385 13.99 29.76 -28.75
CA ILE A 385 15.25 29.74 -29.46
C ILE A 385 14.95 29.65 -30.94
N LYS A 386 15.64 30.48 -31.72
CA LYS A 386 15.50 30.52 -33.17
C LYS A 386 16.80 31.03 -33.78
N ASP A 387 17.30 30.38 -34.82
CA ASP A 387 18.47 30.84 -35.59
C ASP A 387 19.70 31.21 -34.71
N GLY A 388 19.94 30.48 -33.63
CA GLY A 388 21.08 30.69 -32.71
C GLY A 388 20.92 31.86 -31.73
N VAL A 389 19.72 32.46 -31.62
CA VAL A 389 19.39 33.49 -30.62
C VAL A 389 18.30 33.02 -29.68
N LEU A 390 18.36 33.48 -28.43
CA LEU A 390 17.26 33.35 -27.46
C LEU A 390 16.36 34.58 -27.55
N ILE A 391 15.05 34.33 -27.61
CA ILE A 391 14.02 35.36 -27.56
C ILE A 391 13.53 35.43 -26.12
N LEU A 392 13.80 36.57 -25.47
CA LEU A 392 13.41 36.85 -24.09
C LEU A 392 11.91 37.24 -24.01
N PRO A 393 11.28 37.21 -22.82
CA PRO A 393 9.84 37.49 -22.68
C PRO A 393 9.40 38.89 -23.13
N ASN A 394 10.34 39.84 -23.18
CA ASN A 394 10.13 41.21 -23.66
C ASN A 394 10.39 41.36 -25.18
N GLY A 395 10.61 40.26 -25.91
CA GLY A 395 10.93 40.24 -27.34
C GLY A 395 12.39 40.53 -27.66
N LYS A 396 13.24 40.83 -26.66
CA LYS A 396 14.67 41.07 -26.88
C LYS A 396 15.37 39.78 -27.32
N GLN A 397 16.28 39.90 -28.28
CA GLN A 397 17.10 38.78 -28.75
C GLN A 397 18.50 38.89 -28.17
N ILE A 398 19.00 37.79 -27.61
CA ILE A 398 20.37 37.65 -27.10
C ILE A 398 21.03 36.43 -27.73
N LYS A 399 22.37 36.31 -27.66
CA LYS A 399 23.03 35.12 -28.20
C LYS A 399 22.63 33.89 -27.37
N ALA A 400 22.39 32.76 -28.03
CA ALA A 400 22.18 31.49 -27.34
C ALA A 400 23.49 30.93 -26.78
N HIS A 401 24.08 31.64 -25.82
CA HIS A 401 25.39 31.34 -25.27
C HIS A 401 25.40 31.58 -23.75
N ILE A 402 25.95 30.64 -22.98
CA ILE A 402 25.88 30.68 -21.51
C ILE A 402 26.66 31.85 -20.87
N GLU A 403 27.56 32.49 -21.62
CA GLU A 403 28.32 33.68 -21.18
C GLU A 403 27.80 34.99 -21.80
N ASP A 404 26.64 34.97 -22.47
CA ASP A 404 26.00 36.22 -22.89
C ASP A 404 25.72 37.10 -21.65
N PRO A 405 26.08 38.40 -21.65
CA PRO A 405 25.92 39.27 -20.48
C PRO A 405 24.47 39.31 -19.94
N GLU A 406 23.49 39.03 -20.79
CA GLU A 406 22.07 39.12 -20.49
C GLU A 406 21.40 37.74 -20.33
N ILE A 407 22.18 36.65 -20.33
CA ILE A 407 21.67 35.27 -20.15
C ILE A 407 20.88 35.10 -18.84
N HIS A 408 21.24 35.88 -17.82
CA HIS A 408 20.56 35.89 -16.53
C HIS A 408 19.07 36.28 -16.63
N LEU A 409 18.67 37.03 -17.68
CA LEU A 409 17.27 37.39 -17.93
C LEU A 409 16.43 36.20 -18.38
N ALA A 410 17.06 35.14 -18.90
CA ALA A 410 16.40 33.90 -19.32
C ALA A 410 16.10 32.95 -18.15
N LEU A 411 16.84 33.07 -17.04
CA LEU A 411 16.74 32.16 -15.90
C LEU A 411 15.36 32.22 -15.23
N GLY A 412 14.85 31.05 -14.83
CA GLY A 412 13.70 30.90 -13.95
C GLY A 412 14.10 31.04 -12.47
N ASP A 413 13.12 30.89 -11.57
CA ASP A 413 13.33 31.10 -10.13
C ASP A 413 13.65 29.81 -9.36
N GLU A 414 13.03 28.70 -9.76
CA GLU A 414 13.10 27.41 -9.07
C GLU A 414 13.04 26.23 -10.04
N LEU A 415 13.70 25.13 -9.65
CA LEU A 415 13.64 23.87 -10.37
C LEU A 415 12.21 23.30 -10.38
N ARG A 416 11.76 22.89 -11.56
CA ARG A 416 10.45 22.29 -11.81
C ARG A 416 10.57 20.81 -12.09
N ASN A 417 9.43 20.11 -12.11
CA ASN A 417 9.35 18.68 -12.37
C ASN A 417 10.15 17.82 -11.39
N GLY A 418 10.22 18.25 -10.12
CA GLY A 418 10.55 17.35 -9.01
C GLY A 418 9.31 16.55 -8.57
N ALA A 419 9.54 15.40 -7.93
CA ALA A 419 8.52 14.54 -7.35
C ALA A 419 8.86 14.26 -5.88
N VAL A 420 7.83 14.23 -5.02
CA VAL A 420 7.98 13.78 -3.62
C VAL A 420 7.59 12.31 -3.45
N ALA A 421 6.88 11.75 -4.43
CA ALA A 421 6.47 10.36 -4.44
C ALA A 421 6.47 9.76 -5.84
N HIS A 422 7.05 8.57 -5.98
CA HIS A 422 6.82 7.62 -7.06
C HIS A 422 5.93 6.48 -6.52
N ALA A 423 4.79 6.25 -7.16
CA ALA A 423 3.76 5.31 -6.72
C ALA A 423 3.40 4.30 -7.81
N GLY A 424 3.37 3.01 -7.48
CA GLY A 424 2.97 1.95 -8.43
C GLY A 424 1.47 1.91 -8.69
N PHE A 425 0.70 1.77 -7.61
CA PHE A 425 -0.76 1.84 -7.60
C PHE A 425 -1.27 2.42 -6.28
N PHE A 426 -2.55 2.75 -6.17
CA PHE A 426 -3.14 3.17 -4.90
C PHE A 426 -4.54 2.62 -4.65
N LEU A 427 -4.83 2.40 -3.37
CA LEU A 427 -6.14 2.02 -2.86
C LEU A 427 -6.24 2.52 -1.42
N GLY A 428 -7.35 3.14 -1.06
CA GLY A 428 -7.53 3.72 0.27
C GLY A 428 -8.95 4.15 0.57
N PRO A 429 -9.20 4.72 1.75
CA PRO A 429 -10.53 5.18 2.17
C PRO A 429 -11.02 6.35 1.31
N ARG A 430 -12.32 6.66 1.38
CA ARG A 430 -12.94 7.72 0.58
C ARG A 430 -12.27 9.09 0.78
N SER A 431 -11.86 9.39 2.02
CA SER A 431 -11.15 10.62 2.37
C SER A 431 -9.81 10.78 1.64
N PHE A 432 -9.17 9.66 1.26
CA PHE A 432 -7.90 9.68 0.55
C PHE A 432 -8.08 10.00 -0.94
N TYR A 433 -9.07 9.40 -1.60
CA TYR A 433 -9.41 9.79 -2.97
C TYR A 433 -9.84 11.25 -3.04
N GLN A 434 -10.60 11.72 -2.04
CA GLN A 434 -11.00 13.13 -1.96
C GLN A 434 -9.79 14.04 -1.76
N PHE A 435 -8.87 13.71 -0.85
CA PHE A 435 -7.60 14.43 -0.68
C PHE A 435 -6.86 14.57 -2.02
N LEU A 436 -6.73 13.49 -2.79
CA LEU A 436 -6.09 13.54 -4.10
C LEU A 436 -6.81 14.46 -5.08
N LYS A 437 -8.15 14.41 -5.13
CA LYS A 437 -8.97 15.29 -5.98
C LYS A 437 -8.91 16.77 -5.56
N ASP A 438 -8.71 17.05 -4.29
CA ASP A 438 -8.66 18.41 -3.74
C ASP A 438 -7.26 19.04 -3.87
N LEU A 439 -6.20 18.23 -4.05
CA LEU A 439 -4.86 18.76 -4.27
C LEU A 439 -4.83 19.68 -5.50
N PRO A 440 -4.25 20.89 -5.38
CA PRO A 440 -3.95 21.73 -6.53
C PRO A 440 -3.12 20.97 -7.56
N ILE A 441 -3.33 21.25 -8.86
CA ILE A 441 -2.64 20.55 -9.96
C ILE A 441 -1.12 20.52 -9.76
N LYS A 442 -0.52 21.62 -9.31
CA LYS A 442 0.93 21.71 -9.05
C LYS A 442 1.39 20.72 -7.99
N GLU A 443 0.62 20.56 -6.91
CA GLU A 443 0.93 19.63 -5.82
C GLU A 443 0.67 18.18 -6.22
N ARG A 444 -0.45 17.92 -6.91
CA ARG A 444 -0.78 16.57 -7.39
C ARG A 444 0.28 16.04 -8.36
N LYS A 445 0.90 16.92 -9.16
CA LYS A 445 2.03 16.57 -10.06
C LYS A 445 3.30 16.13 -9.32
N LEU A 446 3.43 16.43 -8.02
CA LEU A 446 4.55 15.93 -7.20
C LEU A 446 4.41 14.44 -6.86
N ILE A 447 3.20 13.88 -6.99
CA ILE A 447 2.91 12.46 -6.85
C ILE A 447 2.86 11.85 -8.26
N ARG A 448 3.93 11.14 -8.64
CA ARG A 448 4.03 10.50 -9.95
C ARG A 448 3.68 9.04 -9.85
N MET A 449 2.69 8.64 -10.62
CA MET A 449 2.43 7.24 -10.84
C MET A 449 3.47 6.67 -11.82
N LYS A 450 4.02 5.50 -11.50
CA LYS A 450 4.98 4.77 -12.33
C LYS A 450 4.60 3.30 -12.41
N LYS A 451 5.12 2.59 -13.41
CA LYS A 451 4.88 1.15 -13.58
C LYS A 451 5.61 0.33 -12.51
N ILE A 452 5.08 -0.85 -12.21
CA ILE A 452 5.69 -1.78 -11.24
C ILE A 452 7.07 -2.28 -11.70
N SER A 453 7.29 -2.37 -13.02
CA SER A 453 8.59 -2.71 -13.62
C SER A 453 9.71 -1.73 -13.26
N GLN A 454 9.38 -0.50 -12.86
CA GLN A 454 10.33 0.51 -12.37
C GLN A 454 10.29 0.70 -10.85
N ILE A 455 9.11 0.72 -10.23
CA ILE A 455 8.99 0.97 -8.78
C ILE A 455 9.69 -0.13 -7.98
N ASN A 456 9.47 -1.40 -8.34
CA ASN A 456 9.86 -2.52 -7.51
C ASN A 456 11.32 -2.96 -7.70
N GLN A 457 12.07 -2.44 -8.67
CA GLN A 457 13.44 -2.87 -8.94
C GLN A 457 14.30 -1.72 -9.46
N LEU A 458 15.63 -1.91 -9.48
CA LEU A 458 16.57 -0.92 -10.02
C LEU A 458 16.89 -1.14 -11.51
N TYR A 459 16.66 -2.35 -12.03
CA TYR A 459 17.13 -2.74 -13.36
C TYR A 459 16.54 -1.88 -14.48
N GLY A 460 17.42 -1.30 -15.31
CA GLY A 460 17.09 -0.38 -16.40
C GLY A 460 17.07 1.10 -16.00
N HIS A 461 17.15 1.40 -14.69
CA HIS A 461 17.12 2.75 -14.13
C HIS A 461 18.10 2.91 -12.95
N GLU A 462 19.15 2.07 -12.90
CA GLU A 462 19.98 1.87 -11.73
C GLU A 462 20.63 3.17 -11.25
N GLU A 463 21.17 3.96 -12.18
CA GLU A 463 21.87 5.19 -11.85
C GLU A 463 20.95 6.23 -11.20
N ILE A 464 19.83 6.53 -11.85
CA ILE A 464 18.87 7.53 -11.33
C ILE A 464 18.22 7.05 -10.04
N ASP A 465 17.83 5.77 -9.96
CA ASP A 465 17.20 5.24 -8.76
C ASP A 465 18.19 5.23 -7.58
N ARG A 466 19.48 4.91 -7.79
CA ARG A 466 20.50 5.00 -6.73
C ARG A 466 20.72 6.42 -6.23
N LEU A 467 20.63 7.40 -7.13
CA LEU A 467 20.72 8.82 -6.76
C LEU A 467 19.49 9.28 -5.96
N GLN A 468 18.30 8.81 -6.29
CA GLN A 468 17.06 9.21 -5.62
C GLN A 468 16.84 8.46 -4.28
N ARG A 469 17.08 7.14 -4.27
CA ARG A 469 16.76 6.20 -3.18
C ARG A 469 17.84 6.14 -2.10
N LYS A 470 18.17 7.30 -1.53
CA LYS A 470 19.13 7.42 -0.42
C LYS A 470 18.52 7.01 0.91
N ASN A 471 19.32 6.41 1.79
CA ASN A 471 18.91 5.94 3.12
C ASN A 471 17.57 5.15 3.13
N GLY A 472 17.30 4.36 2.09
CA GLY A 472 15.98 3.74 1.87
C GLY A 472 15.53 2.82 3.01
N ARG A 473 14.27 2.95 3.44
CA ARG A 473 13.64 2.05 4.42
C ARG A 473 12.46 1.35 3.79
N PHE A 474 12.66 0.06 3.52
CA PHE A 474 11.69 -0.81 2.88
C PHE A 474 10.97 -1.64 3.94
N ILE A 475 9.78 -1.19 4.34
CA ILE A 475 9.09 -1.68 5.53
C ILE A 475 7.90 -2.54 5.13
N ASN A 476 8.01 -3.86 5.37
CA ASN A 476 7.04 -4.84 4.94
C ASN A 476 6.54 -5.68 6.14
N THR A 477 5.29 -6.12 6.08
CA THR A 477 4.75 -7.05 7.07
C THR A 477 4.98 -8.50 6.62
N CYS A 478 5.34 -9.37 7.57
CA CYS A 478 5.41 -10.81 7.35
C CYS A 478 4.52 -11.56 8.35
N MET A 479 4.20 -12.82 8.06
CA MET A 479 3.35 -13.63 8.94
C MET A 479 4.16 -14.38 10.00
N ILE A 480 5.31 -14.94 9.60
CA ILE A 480 6.14 -15.83 10.41
C ILE A 480 7.62 -15.57 10.10
N VAL A 481 8.48 -15.58 11.13
CA VAL A 481 9.94 -15.60 10.98
C VAL A 481 10.51 -16.83 11.67
N SER A 482 11.37 -17.57 10.98
CA SER A 482 12.11 -18.71 11.54
C SER A 482 13.40 -18.26 12.20
N LEU A 483 13.93 -19.01 13.18
CA LEU A 483 15.17 -18.65 13.90
C LEU A 483 16.43 -18.58 13.03
N ASN A 484 16.38 -19.07 11.78
CA ASN A 484 17.45 -18.87 10.80
C ASN A 484 17.39 -17.50 10.08
N GLY A 485 16.34 -16.71 10.32
CA GLY A 485 16.09 -15.41 9.70
C GLY A 485 15.26 -15.44 8.41
N ALA A 486 14.78 -16.60 7.96
CA ALA A 486 13.85 -16.69 6.84
C ALA A 486 12.43 -16.26 7.25
N ALA A 487 11.67 -15.66 6.34
CA ALA A 487 10.31 -15.21 6.60
C ALA A 487 9.30 -15.80 5.61
N SER A 488 8.08 -16.03 6.10
CA SER A 488 6.91 -16.39 5.30
C SER A 488 5.84 -15.30 5.42
N SER A 489 5.29 -14.88 4.29
CA SER A 489 4.37 -13.73 4.21
C SER A 489 3.07 -14.02 3.45
N ASP A 490 3.01 -15.11 2.69
CA ASP A 490 1.93 -15.33 1.72
C ASP A 490 1.28 -16.72 1.78
N ALA A 491 1.97 -17.75 2.31
CA ALA A 491 1.41 -19.09 2.46
C ALA A 491 1.63 -19.71 3.84
N LEU A 492 0.77 -20.67 4.16
CA LEU A 492 0.85 -21.51 5.36
C LEU A 492 1.83 -22.68 5.15
N GLU A 493 2.24 -23.30 6.26
CA GLU A 493 3.12 -24.48 6.27
C GLU A 493 2.57 -25.68 5.48
N ASN A 494 1.25 -25.79 5.35
CA ASN A 494 0.58 -26.83 4.55
C ASN A 494 0.36 -26.42 3.09
N LEU A 495 1.12 -25.43 2.58
CA LEU A 495 1.00 -24.85 1.24
C LEU A 495 -0.32 -24.10 0.97
N GLY A 496 -1.15 -23.88 1.99
CA GLY A 496 -2.37 -23.08 1.83
C GLY A 496 -2.03 -21.62 1.56
N GLN A 497 -2.33 -21.14 0.36
CA GLN A 497 -2.10 -19.75 -0.05
C GLN A 497 -3.04 -18.81 0.71
N VAL A 498 -2.45 -17.85 1.42
CA VAL A 498 -3.15 -16.82 2.19
C VAL A 498 -3.37 -15.59 1.34
N SER A 499 -2.33 -15.08 0.68
CA SER A 499 -2.37 -13.83 -0.11
C SER A 499 -1.53 -13.97 -1.38
N GLY A 500 -0.39 -13.28 -1.45
CA GLY A 500 0.62 -13.38 -2.49
C GLY A 500 1.90 -12.65 -2.07
N VAL A 501 3.01 -12.94 -2.74
CA VAL A 501 4.31 -12.33 -2.44
C VAL A 501 4.32 -10.81 -2.68
N GLY A 502 3.55 -10.33 -3.67
CA GLY A 502 3.57 -8.92 -4.08
C GLY A 502 4.97 -8.49 -4.50
N GLY A 503 5.37 -7.26 -4.14
CA GLY A 503 6.75 -6.77 -4.30
C GLY A 503 7.68 -7.00 -3.10
N GLN A 504 7.26 -7.74 -2.06
CA GLN A 504 8.04 -7.86 -0.84
C GLN A 504 9.47 -8.34 -1.11
N TYR A 505 9.62 -9.43 -1.87
CA TYR A 505 10.93 -9.95 -2.25
C TYR A 505 11.78 -8.88 -2.96
N ASN A 506 11.18 -8.12 -3.86
CA ASN A 506 11.89 -7.14 -4.67
C ASN A 506 12.43 -5.98 -3.83
N PHE A 507 11.64 -5.44 -2.90
CA PHE A 507 12.12 -4.41 -1.97
C PHE A 507 13.13 -4.94 -0.96
N VAL A 508 13.00 -6.20 -0.54
CA VAL A 508 14.03 -6.86 0.27
C VAL A 508 15.35 -6.91 -0.51
N ALA A 509 15.35 -7.44 -1.74
CA ALA A 509 16.54 -7.54 -2.57
C ALA A 509 17.16 -6.17 -2.85
N MET A 510 16.34 -5.17 -3.21
CA MET A 510 16.77 -3.79 -3.44
C MET A 510 17.48 -3.18 -2.23
N ALA A 511 17.05 -3.50 -1.02
CA ALA A 511 17.69 -3.02 0.21
C ALA A 511 19.13 -3.54 0.40
N HIS A 512 19.50 -4.66 -0.24
CA HIS A 512 20.86 -5.18 -0.25
C HIS A 512 21.70 -4.58 -1.38
N GLU A 513 21.06 -4.14 -2.47
CA GLU A 513 21.73 -3.48 -3.60
C GLU A 513 22.06 -2.00 -3.32
N LEU A 514 21.28 -1.34 -2.46
CA LEU A 514 21.50 0.05 -2.06
C LEU A 514 22.37 0.12 -0.78
N PRO A 515 23.50 0.84 -0.80
CA PRO A 515 24.52 0.76 0.27
C PRO A 515 24.05 1.29 1.63
N ASP A 516 23.10 2.23 1.64
CA ASP A 516 22.58 2.90 2.84
C ASP A 516 21.13 2.49 3.16
N ALA A 517 20.59 1.51 2.44
CA ALA A 517 19.22 1.03 2.62
C ALA A 517 19.11 -0.16 3.57
N ARG A 518 17.93 -0.30 4.19
CA ARG A 518 17.57 -1.41 5.08
C ARG A 518 16.19 -1.95 4.74
N SER A 519 16.07 -3.27 4.69
CA SER A 519 14.82 -4.01 4.67
C SER A 519 14.37 -4.29 6.10
N VAL A 520 13.12 -3.92 6.40
CA VAL A 520 12.52 -4.06 7.73
C VAL A 520 11.28 -4.93 7.60
N LEU A 521 11.36 -6.15 8.14
CA LEU A 521 10.22 -7.04 8.26
C LEU A 521 9.55 -6.89 9.63
N GLN A 522 8.26 -6.64 9.62
CA GLN A 522 7.46 -6.42 10.82
C GLN A 522 6.49 -7.56 11.02
N LEU A 523 6.31 -7.97 12.28
CA LEU A 523 5.27 -8.91 12.69
C LEU A 523 4.95 -8.73 14.17
N ARG A 524 3.71 -9.03 14.55
CA ARG A 524 3.42 -9.31 15.96
C ARG A 524 4.18 -10.56 16.37
N SER A 525 4.78 -10.60 17.55
CA SER A 525 5.56 -11.76 17.99
C SER A 525 4.70 -13.02 18.19
N TRP A 526 3.39 -12.87 18.37
CA TRP A 526 2.47 -13.97 18.66
C TRP A 526 1.05 -13.72 18.14
N ARG A 527 0.23 -14.77 18.13
CA ARG A 527 -1.20 -14.71 17.80
C ARG A 527 -2.00 -15.79 18.52
N TYR A 528 -3.33 -15.68 18.49
CA TYR A 528 -4.21 -16.79 18.85
C TYR A 528 -4.52 -17.64 17.62
N ASN A 529 -4.41 -18.96 17.74
CA ASN A 529 -4.89 -19.87 16.70
C ASN A 529 -6.43 -19.99 16.69
N LYS A 530 -6.99 -20.74 15.72
CA LYS A 530 -8.44 -20.97 15.61
C LYS A 530 -9.07 -21.60 16.87
N LYS A 531 -8.28 -22.34 17.67
CA LYS A 531 -8.70 -22.96 18.95
C LYS A 531 -8.53 -22.03 20.16
N GLY A 532 -8.10 -20.78 19.97
CA GLY A 532 -7.89 -19.81 21.04
C GLY A 532 -6.60 -20.01 21.85
N LYS A 533 -5.69 -20.88 21.42
CA LYS A 533 -4.37 -21.05 22.05
C LYS A 533 -3.40 -19.98 21.53
N ALA A 534 -2.66 -19.35 22.43
CA ALA A 534 -1.56 -18.46 22.05
C ALA A 534 -0.43 -19.26 21.40
N ILE A 535 0.06 -18.79 20.27
CA ILE A 535 1.16 -19.39 19.50
C ILE A 535 2.12 -18.29 19.04
N SER A 536 3.40 -18.65 18.90
CA SER A 536 4.42 -17.72 18.42
C SER A 536 4.33 -17.50 16.90
N ASN A 537 4.71 -16.31 16.46
CA ASN A 537 5.01 -16.00 15.07
C ASN A 537 6.53 -16.01 14.79
N ILE A 538 7.37 -16.00 15.83
CA ILE A 538 8.78 -16.36 15.74
C ILE A 538 8.90 -17.85 16.07
N VAL A 539 9.29 -18.66 15.10
CA VAL A 539 9.28 -20.12 15.20
C VAL A 539 10.68 -20.70 15.00
N PHE A 540 10.90 -21.94 15.43
CA PHE A 540 12.18 -22.61 15.20
C PHE A 540 12.45 -22.82 13.69
N ASN A 541 11.45 -23.33 12.97
CA ASN A 541 11.44 -23.54 11.53
C ASN A 541 10.00 -23.42 10.98
N TYR A 542 9.86 -23.15 9.68
CA TYR A 542 8.59 -23.08 8.96
C TYR A 542 8.74 -23.63 7.54
N GLY A 543 7.73 -24.35 7.05
CA GLY A 543 7.78 -25.00 5.73
C GLY A 543 7.74 -24.07 4.52
N ASN A 544 7.05 -22.92 4.61
CA ASN A 544 7.00 -21.93 3.52
C ASN A 544 8.07 -20.85 3.68
N CYS A 545 8.56 -20.30 2.57
CA CYS A 545 9.57 -19.25 2.56
C CYS A 545 9.29 -18.23 1.45
N THR A 546 9.01 -16.98 1.83
CA THR A 546 8.86 -15.84 0.91
C THR A 546 10.16 -15.04 0.82
N THR A 547 10.80 -14.79 1.97
CA THR A 547 12.11 -14.12 2.05
C THR A 547 13.17 -15.10 2.57
N PRO A 548 14.11 -15.55 1.72
CA PRO A 548 15.17 -16.47 2.11
C PRO A 548 16.12 -15.89 3.15
N ARG A 549 16.69 -16.77 3.99
CA ARG A 549 17.58 -16.38 5.10
C ARG A 549 18.82 -15.57 4.70
N HIS A 550 19.26 -15.67 3.44
CA HIS A 550 20.42 -14.92 2.93
C HIS A 550 20.12 -13.44 2.73
N LEU A 551 18.84 -13.07 2.67
CA LEU A 551 18.37 -11.70 2.56
C LEU A 551 17.89 -11.13 3.91
N ARG A 552 18.15 -11.83 5.03
CA ARG A 552 17.79 -11.36 6.38
C ARG A 552 18.42 -10.01 6.68
N ASP A 553 17.63 -9.13 7.27
CA ASP A 553 18.06 -7.77 7.58
C ASP A 553 17.55 -7.28 8.93
N VAL A 554 16.43 -6.55 8.99
CA VAL A 554 15.84 -6.13 10.27
C VAL A 554 14.51 -6.82 10.49
N VAL A 555 14.28 -7.31 11.71
CA VAL A 555 12.96 -7.79 12.16
C VAL A 555 12.49 -6.96 13.34
N VAL A 556 11.23 -6.50 13.30
CA VAL A 556 10.62 -5.70 14.37
C VAL A 556 9.35 -6.38 14.89
N THR A 557 9.27 -6.53 16.21
CA THR A 557 8.05 -6.91 16.94
C THR A 557 7.66 -5.82 17.93
N GLU A 558 6.56 -6.03 18.64
CA GLU A 558 6.11 -5.18 19.73
C GLU A 558 7.08 -5.12 20.93
N TYR A 559 8.14 -5.94 20.91
CA TYR A 559 9.14 -6.03 21.99
C TYR A 559 10.52 -5.47 21.62
N GLY A 560 10.77 -5.18 20.34
CA GLY A 560 12.05 -4.61 19.94
C GLY A 560 12.45 -4.82 18.49
N ILE A 561 13.73 -4.52 18.24
CA ILE A 561 14.38 -4.57 16.94
C ILE A 561 15.48 -5.63 16.98
N ALA A 562 15.42 -6.59 16.06
CA ALA A 562 16.48 -7.55 15.79
C ALA A 562 17.21 -7.14 14.50
N ASP A 563 18.44 -6.65 14.64
CA ASP A 563 19.36 -6.38 13.54
C ASP A 563 20.11 -7.67 13.18
N LEU A 564 19.93 -8.20 11.97
CA LEU A 564 20.39 -9.54 11.54
C LEU A 564 21.43 -9.51 10.42
N ARG A 565 21.56 -8.40 9.68
CA ARG A 565 22.45 -8.31 8.52
C ARG A 565 23.90 -8.53 8.95
N GLY A 566 24.60 -9.43 8.27
CA GLY A 566 26.01 -9.77 8.56
C GLY A 566 26.24 -10.65 9.80
N LYS A 567 25.19 -11.02 10.55
CA LYS A 567 25.30 -11.89 11.73
C LYS A 567 25.37 -13.37 11.36
N THR A 568 26.03 -14.17 12.19
CA THR A 568 26.04 -15.64 12.14
C THR A 568 24.67 -16.24 12.47
N ASP A 569 24.45 -17.51 12.15
CA ASP A 569 23.17 -18.20 12.47
C ASP A 569 22.86 -18.21 13.97
N GLU A 570 23.87 -18.32 14.83
CA GLU A 570 23.67 -18.26 16.29
C GLU A 570 23.23 -16.87 16.74
N GLU A 571 23.93 -15.84 16.30
CA GLU A 571 23.59 -14.46 16.63
C GLU A 571 22.20 -14.09 16.15
N VAL A 572 21.79 -14.54 14.96
CA VAL A 572 20.45 -14.32 14.42
C VAL A 572 19.37 -15.00 15.26
N ALA A 573 19.57 -16.27 15.61
CA ALA A 573 18.62 -16.98 16.47
C ALA A 573 18.50 -16.29 17.83
N ILE A 574 19.62 -15.80 18.38
CA ILE A 574 19.65 -15.02 19.63
C ILE A 574 18.86 -13.72 19.51
N GLU A 575 19.09 -12.91 18.47
CA GLU A 575 18.37 -11.63 18.29
C GLU A 575 16.87 -11.82 18.11
N LEU A 576 16.45 -12.85 17.36
CA LEU A 576 15.03 -13.17 17.20
C LEU A 576 14.38 -13.63 18.51
N ILE A 577 15.08 -14.42 19.33
CA ILE A 577 14.57 -14.82 20.66
C ILE A 577 14.43 -13.61 21.59
N LYS A 578 15.37 -12.64 21.53
CA LYS A 578 15.31 -11.40 22.34
C LYS A 578 14.05 -10.59 22.09
N ILE A 579 13.48 -10.63 20.88
CA ILE A 579 12.26 -9.91 20.50
C ILE A 579 11.02 -10.82 20.44
N SER A 580 11.13 -12.06 20.92
CA SER A 580 10.01 -13.00 21.03
C SER A 580 9.22 -12.80 22.32
N ASP A 581 7.93 -13.12 22.30
CA ASP A 581 7.07 -13.19 23.49
C ASP A 581 7.63 -14.23 24.48
N SER A 582 7.75 -13.83 25.75
CA SER A 582 8.40 -14.60 26.80
C SER A 582 7.74 -15.94 27.09
N ARG A 583 6.46 -16.14 26.71
CA ARG A 583 5.78 -17.44 26.80
C ARG A 583 6.44 -18.52 25.93
N PHE A 584 7.18 -18.13 24.89
CA PHE A 584 7.76 -19.06 23.91
C PHE A 584 9.30 -19.06 23.88
N GLN A 585 9.96 -18.09 24.50
CA GLN A 585 11.43 -17.95 24.48
C GLN A 585 12.18 -19.20 24.96
N ASN A 586 11.74 -19.81 26.07
CA ASN A 586 12.40 -20.99 26.61
C ASN A 586 12.30 -22.20 25.67
N GLU A 587 11.15 -22.40 25.04
CA GLU A 587 10.95 -23.48 24.06
C GLU A 587 11.84 -23.25 22.83
N LEU A 588 11.87 -22.03 22.30
CA LEU A 588 12.70 -21.65 21.16
C LEU A 588 14.19 -21.86 21.46
N LEU A 589 14.66 -21.38 22.62
CA LEU A 589 16.05 -21.52 23.05
C LEU A 589 16.44 -22.99 23.23
N THR A 590 15.57 -23.80 23.82
CA THR A 590 15.81 -25.24 24.03
C THR A 590 15.93 -25.97 22.69
N LYS A 591 15.02 -25.70 21.74
CA LYS A 591 15.07 -26.25 20.38
C LYS A 591 16.35 -25.83 19.65
N ALA A 592 16.71 -24.56 19.73
CA ALA A 592 17.92 -24.02 19.10
C ALA A 592 19.21 -24.63 19.65
N LYS A 593 19.32 -24.79 20.98
CA LYS A 593 20.46 -25.47 21.62
C LYS A 593 20.56 -26.93 21.22
N LYS A 594 19.42 -27.67 21.26
CA LYS A 594 19.37 -29.07 20.84
C LYS A 594 19.80 -29.26 19.39
N ALA A 595 19.47 -28.30 18.52
CA ALA A 595 19.85 -28.31 17.11
C ALA A 595 21.24 -27.70 16.82
N LEU A 596 22.04 -27.42 17.84
CA LEU A 596 23.38 -26.82 17.72
C LEU A 596 23.39 -25.46 17.00
N LYS A 597 22.26 -24.74 17.04
CA LYS A 597 22.14 -23.39 16.48
C LYS A 597 22.44 -22.30 17.50
N ILE A 598 22.42 -22.62 18.78
CA ILE A 598 22.88 -21.74 19.87
C ILE A 598 23.76 -22.57 20.80
N ARG A 599 24.89 -22.00 21.25
CA ARG A 599 25.79 -22.65 22.19
C ARG A 599 25.10 -22.97 23.52
N ALA A 600 25.48 -24.10 24.12
CA ALA A 600 24.85 -24.57 25.36
C ALA A 600 24.95 -23.56 26.52
N SER A 601 26.05 -22.81 26.59
CA SER A 601 26.32 -21.83 27.65
C SER A 601 25.51 -20.54 27.55
N TYR A 602 24.90 -20.22 26.39
CA TYR A 602 24.19 -18.97 26.22
C TYR A 602 22.97 -18.89 27.15
N LYS A 603 22.80 -17.73 27.79
CA LYS A 603 21.63 -17.38 28.60
C LYS A 603 21.06 -16.07 28.07
N LEU A 604 19.74 -16.01 27.94
CA LEU A 604 19.05 -14.78 27.54
C LEU A 604 19.28 -13.71 28.64
N PRO A 605 19.64 -12.46 28.29
CA PRO A 605 19.76 -11.38 29.28
C PRO A 605 18.41 -11.04 29.92
N ASP A 606 18.42 -10.65 31.21
CA ASP A 606 17.19 -10.49 32.00
C ASP A 606 16.20 -9.49 31.42
N ARG A 607 16.69 -8.40 30.82
CA ARG A 607 15.85 -7.37 30.20
C ARG A 607 14.90 -7.90 29.12
N PHE A 608 15.23 -9.02 28.48
CA PHE A 608 14.43 -9.62 27.41
C PHE A 608 13.50 -10.73 27.89
N LYS A 609 13.54 -11.11 29.18
CA LYS A 609 12.72 -12.19 29.77
C LYS A 609 11.32 -11.73 30.19
N SER A 610 11.00 -10.45 30.01
CA SER A 610 9.73 -9.84 30.40
C SER A 610 8.96 -9.27 29.20
N ASN A 611 9.13 -9.88 28.02
CA ASN A 611 8.37 -9.59 26.80
C ASN A 611 6.96 -10.22 26.90
N PHE A 612 6.07 -9.58 27.65
CA PHE A 612 4.66 -9.96 27.74
C PHE A 612 3.78 -8.80 27.28
N PRO A 613 2.55 -9.07 26.78
CA PRO A 613 1.63 -8.00 26.42
C PRO A 613 1.38 -6.99 27.55
N ALA A 614 1.37 -7.47 28.80
CA ALA A 614 1.19 -6.62 29.99
C ALA A 614 2.31 -5.57 30.15
N SER A 615 3.53 -5.86 29.68
CA SER A 615 4.71 -5.02 29.86
C SER A 615 4.59 -3.67 29.13
N TYR A 616 4.00 -3.65 27.94
CA TYR A 616 3.74 -2.40 27.23
C TYR A 616 2.32 -1.86 27.46
N SER A 617 1.33 -2.71 27.75
CA SER A 617 -0.07 -2.25 27.91
C SER A 617 -0.26 -1.32 29.11
N ALA A 618 0.48 -1.50 30.21
CA ALA A 618 0.38 -0.61 31.37
C ALA A 618 0.85 0.81 31.04
N VAL A 619 2.00 0.92 30.38
CA VAL A 619 2.58 2.20 29.94
C VAL A 619 1.70 2.86 28.88
N LEU A 620 1.26 2.10 27.87
CA LEU A 620 0.35 2.61 26.83
C LEU A 620 -0.98 3.10 27.40
N LYS A 621 -1.50 2.47 28.46
CA LYS A 621 -2.74 2.93 29.11
C LYS A 621 -2.60 4.36 29.62
N THR A 622 -1.48 4.67 30.28
CA THR A 622 -1.20 6.03 30.76
C THR A 622 -1.02 6.99 29.59
N LEU A 623 -0.22 6.64 28.59
CA LEU A 623 0.01 7.50 27.42
C LEU A 623 -1.27 7.76 26.61
N LYS A 624 -2.22 6.81 26.59
CA LYS A 624 -3.54 7.00 25.98
C LYS A 624 -4.44 7.95 26.76
N GLN A 625 -4.30 8.02 28.08
CA GLN A 625 -5.01 9.01 28.89
C GLN A 625 -4.52 10.43 28.57
N ASP A 626 -3.24 10.57 28.20
CA ASP A 626 -2.65 11.82 27.68
C ASP A 626 -3.02 12.11 26.20
N GLY A 627 -3.91 11.32 25.58
CA GLY A 627 -4.36 11.52 24.20
C GLY A 627 -3.45 10.92 23.11
N LEU A 628 -2.43 10.13 23.47
CA LEU A 628 -1.60 9.42 22.49
C LEU A 628 -2.20 8.08 22.08
N PHE A 629 -1.73 7.52 20.96
CA PHE A 629 -2.09 6.17 20.47
C PHE A 629 -3.62 5.92 20.35
N PRO A 630 -4.37 6.79 19.67
CA PRO A 630 -5.82 6.62 19.49
C PRO A 630 -6.14 5.36 18.68
N ALA A 631 -7.35 4.80 18.77
CA ALA A 631 -7.70 3.62 17.97
C ALA A 631 -7.62 3.87 16.44
N PHE A 632 -7.86 5.11 16.02
CA PHE A 632 -7.89 5.53 14.62
C PHE A 632 -7.12 6.86 14.47
N PRO A 633 -5.78 6.83 14.34
CA PRO A 633 -4.95 8.04 14.37
C PRO A 633 -5.24 9.02 13.24
N PHE A 634 -5.81 8.55 12.13
CA PHE A 634 -6.10 9.35 10.95
C PHE A 634 -7.60 9.40 10.62
N GLY A 635 -8.45 9.25 11.64
CA GLY A 635 -9.91 9.24 11.48
C GLY A 635 -10.48 7.86 11.09
N SER A 636 -11.80 7.79 10.96
CA SER A 636 -12.56 6.55 10.75
C SER A 636 -13.79 6.82 9.88
N ASP A 637 -14.14 5.88 9.01
CA ASP A 637 -15.38 5.93 8.21
C ASP A 637 -16.63 5.57 9.03
N PHE A 638 -16.47 5.00 10.22
CA PHE A 638 -17.56 4.66 11.15
C PHE A 638 -18.04 5.88 11.94
N THR A 639 -19.35 6.00 12.17
CA THR A 639 -19.92 6.97 13.12
C THR A 639 -19.57 6.61 14.57
N GLU A 640 -19.77 7.53 15.51
CA GLU A 640 -19.55 7.23 16.93
C GLU A 640 -20.40 6.06 17.44
N GLU A 641 -21.67 5.99 17.02
CA GLU A 641 -22.55 4.87 17.33
C GLU A 641 -22.01 3.57 16.77
N GLU A 642 -21.55 3.58 15.51
CA GLU A 642 -20.99 2.40 14.86
C GLU A 642 -19.70 1.92 15.54
N LEU A 643 -18.83 2.84 16.00
CA LEU A 643 -17.65 2.51 16.79
C LEU A 643 -18.02 1.87 18.13
N LYS A 644 -19.00 2.44 18.85
CA LYS A 644 -19.52 1.90 20.12
C LYS A 644 -20.12 0.51 19.92
N ILE A 645 -20.95 0.33 18.90
CA ILE A 645 -21.57 -0.96 18.55
C ILE A 645 -20.50 -1.98 18.15
N GLY A 646 -19.57 -1.60 17.27
CA GLY A 646 -18.48 -2.47 16.80
C GLY A 646 -17.61 -2.98 17.95
N LYS A 647 -17.27 -2.11 18.91
CA LYS A 647 -16.56 -2.49 20.16
C LYS A 647 -17.32 -3.58 20.93
N VAL A 648 -18.63 -3.39 21.12
CA VAL A 648 -19.48 -4.33 21.85
C VAL A 648 -19.65 -5.66 21.10
N LEU A 649 -19.90 -5.62 19.79
CA LEU A 649 -19.98 -6.82 18.96
C LEU A 649 -18.68 -7.63 18.99
N LYS A 650 -17.52 -6.96 18.95
CA LYS A 650 -16.20 -7.59 19.07
C LYS A 650 -16.01 -8.25 20.43
N ALA A 651 -16.45 -7.59 21.51
CA ALA A 651 -16.40 -8.15 22.86
C ALA A 651 -17.31 -9.38 23.01
N ILE A 652 -18.56 -9.32 22.51
CA ILE A 652 -19.50 -10.46 22.50
C ILE A 652 -18.93 -11.63 21.67
N LYS A 653 -18.36 -11.36 20.50
CA LYS A 653 -17.71 -12.37 19.66
C LYS A 653 -16.51 -13.00 20.34
N SER A 654 -15.74 -12.23 21.11
CA SER A 654 -14.65 -12.74 21.93
C SER A 654 -15.15 -13.63 23.08
N LEU A 655 -16.22 -13.22 23.76
CA LEU A 655 -16.87 -14.03 24.79
C LEU A 655 -17.41 -15.36 24.26
N ASN A 656 -17.96 -15.38 23.04
CA ASN A 656 -18.47 -16.60 22.41
C ASN A 656 -17.39 -17.69 22.28
N LYS A 657 -16.11 -17.32 22.22
CA LYS A 657 -15.00 -18.29 22.26
C LYS A 657 -14.87 -19.02 23.60
N LYS A 658 -15.44 -18.47 24.67
CA LYS A 658 -15.47 -19.02 26.04
C LYS A 658 -16.89 -19.50 26.38
N LYS A 659 -17.25 -20.71 25.93
CA LYS A 659 -18.64 -21.25 25.99
C LYS A 659 -19.36 -21.02 27.32
N ILE A 660 -18.73 -21.32 28.47
CA ILE A 660 -19.33 -21.17 29.81
C ILE A 660 -19.63 -19.70 30.16
N LEU A 661 -18.71 -18.79 29.84
CA LEU A 661 -18.90 -17.36 30.10
C LEU A 661 -19.96 -16.78 29.16
N PHE A 662 -20.01 -17.26 27.92
CA PHE A 662 -21.00 -16.83 26.95
C PHE A 662 -22.42 -17.27 27.33
N THR A 663 -22.62 -18.51 27.80
CA THR A 663 -23.94 -18.97 28.28
C THR A 663 -24.40 -18.16 29.49
N LYS A 664 -23.52 -17.92 30.47
CA LYS A 664 -23.82 -17.02 31.60
C LYS A 664 -24.18 -15.61 31.13
N PHE A 665 -23.45 -15.08 30.15
CA PHE A 665 -23.72 -13.76 29.57
C PHE A 665 -25.11 -13.71 28.91
N ILE A 666 -25.47 -14.70 28.10
CA ILE A 666 -26.81 -14.81 27.49
C ILE A 666 -27.90 -14.88 28.55
N TRP A 667 -27.75 -15.73 29.56
CA TRP A 667 -28.71 -15.81 30.66
C TRP A 667 -28.89 -14.45 31.33
N SER A 668 -27.80 -13.77 31.69
CA SER A 668 -27.88 -12.43 32.28
C SER A 668 -28.48 -11.38 31.34
N ALA A 669 -28.35 -11.56 30.02
CA ALA A 669 -28.94 -10.68 29.03
C ALA A 669 -30.46 -10.79 29.00
N ILE A 670 -31.02 -12.01 29.11
CA ILE A 670 -32.47 -12.25 29.15
C ILE A 670 -33.13 -11.48 30.31
N TRP A 671 -32.46 -11.43 31.46
CA TRP A 671 -32.90 -10.70 32.66
C TRP A 671 -32.48 -9.22 32.68
N SER A 672 -31.80 -8.73 31.64
CA SER A 672 -31.47 -7.30 31.57
C SER A 672 -32.75 -6.47 31.50
N GLY A 673 -32.78 -5.36 32.23
CA GLY A 673 -33.95 -4.48 32.34
C GLY A 673 -34.33 -3.76 31.04
N THR A 674 -35.08 -2.66 31.16
CA THR A 674 -35.34 -1.76 30.04
C THR A 674 -34.03 -1.13 29.53
N CYS A 675 -33.97 -0.79 28.25
CA CYS A 675 -32.80 -0.12 27.69
C CYS A 675 -32.65 1.27 28.32
N PRO A 676 -31.49 1.60 28.93
CA PRO A 676 -31.22 2.98 29.34
C PRO A 676 -31.37 3.95 28.16
N PRO A 677 -31.94 5.17 28.35
CA PRO A 677 -32.17 6.11 27.26
C PRO A 677 -30.94 6.41 26.40
N ARG A 678 -29.76 6.51 27.03
CA ARG A 678 -28.47 6.76 26.37
C ARG A 678 -28.06 5.70 25.33
N PHE A 679 -28.64 4.49 25.38
CA PHE A 679 -28.33 3.40 24.45
C PHE A 679 -29.42 3.19 23.39
N ILE A 680 -30.53 3.94 23.44
CA ILE A 680 -31.59 3.89 22.43
C ILE A 680 -31.04 4.16 21.02
N PRO A 681 -30.22 5.20 20.77
CA PRO A 681 -29.66 5.44 19.43
C PRO A 681 -28.84 4.27 18.88
N LEU A 682 -28.13 3.53 19.77
CA LEU A 682 -27.35 2.35 19.37
C LEU A 682 -28.26 1.18 18.95
N LEU A 683 -29.41 1.02 19.61
CA LEU A 683 -30.41 0.02 19.24
C LEU A 683 -31.16 0.41 17.96
N GLU A 684 -31.48 1.69 17.78
CA GLU A 684 -32.09 2.21 16.55
C GLU A 684 -31.17 2.01 15.36
N ARG A 685 -29.87 2.30 15.50
CA ARG A 685 -28.86 2.04 14.46
C ARG A 685 -28.80 0.56 14.08
N MET A 686 -29.11 -0.35 15.00
CA MET A 686 -29.15 -1.80 14.75
C MET A 686 -30.52 -2.31 14.30
N ASP A 687 -31.52 -1.45 14.16
CA ASP A 687 -32.93 -1.81 13.92
C ASP A 687 -33.44 -2.84 14.96
N LEU A 688 -33.11 -2.58 16.23
CA LEU A 688 -33.46 -3.43 17.36
C LEU A 688 -34.10 -2.65 18.51
N HIS A 689 -34.48 -1.39 18.31
CA HIS A 689 -35.26 -0.64 19.32
C HIS A 689 -36.70 -1.18 19.41
N LYS A 690 -37.37 -1.38 18.27
CA LYS A 690 -38.67 -2.04 18.17
C LYS A 690 -38.49 -3.43 17.57
N THR A 691 -38.67 -4.48 18.38
CA THR A 691 -38.39 -5.86 17.95
C THR A 691 -39.64 -6.57 17.43
N LYS A 692 -39.52 -7.31 16.33
CA LYS A 692 -40.54 -8.23 15.80
C LYS A 692 -40.15 -9.68 16.11
N GLY A 693 -40.83 -10.31 17.06
CA GLY A 693 -40.64 -11.71 17.44
C GLY A 693 -39.51 -11.98 18.45
N LEU A 694 -39.44 -13.23 18.93
CA LEU A 694 -38.55 -13.64 20.03
C LEU A 694 -37.06 -13.52 19.69
N LYS A 695 -36.68 -13.80 18.45
CA LYS A 695 -35.28 -13.76 17.99
C LYS A 695 -34.68 -12.36 18.08
N GLN A 696 -35.39 -11.35 17.58
CA GLN A 696 -34.95 -9.95 17.67
C GLN A 696 -34.93 -9.47 19.13
N LYS A 697 -35.89 -9.89 19.96
CA LYS A 697 -35.90 -9.61 21.39
C LYS A 697 -34.66 -10.15 22.10
N LEU A 698 -34.22 -11.36 21.77
CA LEU A 698 -32.97 -11.93 22.29
C LEU A 698 -31.74 -11.11 21.87
N TYR A 699 -31.64 -10.72 20.58
CA TYR A 699 -30.54 -9.89 20.10
C TYR A 699 -30.51 -8.51 20.75
N GLN A 700 -31.67 -7.87 20.89
CA GLN A 700 -31.82 -6.60 21.61
C GLN A 700 -31.30 -6.73 23.04
N LYS A 701 -31.75 -7.76 23.78
CA LYS A 701 -31.31 -8.02 25.15
C LYS A 701 -29.81 -8.26 25.25
N LEU A 702 -29.25 -9.04 24.31
CA LEU A 702 -27.81 -9.29 24.22
C LEU A 702 -27.00 -8.00 24.00
N LEU A 703 -27.49 -7.12 23.11
CA LEU A 703 -26.86 -5.83 22.85
C LEU A 703 -26.97 -4.87 24.04
N ILE A 704 -28.15 -4.76 24.67
CA ILE A 704 -28.33 -3.95 25.89
C ILE A 704 -27.33 -4.37 26.96
N LYS A 705 -27.23 -5.68 27.22
CA LYS A 705 -26.25 -6.20 28.19
C LYS A 705 -24.82 -5.87 27.77
N GLY A 706 -24.51 -6.00 26.48
CA GLY A 706 -23.22 -5.62 25.92
C GLY A 706 -22.90 -4.14 26.14
N PHE A 707 -23.83 -3.24 25.84
CA PHE A 707 -23.66 -1.80 26.00
C PHE A 707 -23.43 -1.43 27.47
N VAL A 708 -24.22 -1.96 28.40
CA VAL A 708 -24.04 -1.72 29.84
C VAL A 708 -22.70 -2.25 30.36
N THR A 709 -22.16 -3.32 29.75
CA THR A 709 -20.93 -3.97 30.24
C THR A 709 -19.66 -3.35 29.66
N TYR A 710 -19.70 -2.83 28.42
CA TYR A 710 -18.48 -2.50 27.64
C TYR A 710 -18.37 -1.03 27.22
N LEU A 711 -19.40 -0.23 27.44
CA LEU A 711 -19.44 1.22 27.23
C LEU A 711 -19.66 1.90 28.56
#